data_AF-A0A316UAV0-F1
#
_entry.id   AF-A0A316UAV0-F1
#
_cell.length_a   1.000
_cell.length_b   1.000
_cell.length_c   1.000
_cell.angle_alpha   90.00
_cell.angle_beta   90.00
_cell.angle_gamma   90.00
#
_symmetry.space_group_name_H-M   'P 1'
#
loop_
_entity.id
_entity.type
_entity.pdbx_description
1 polymer ?
#
loop_
_entity_poly.entity_id
_entity_poly.type
_entity_poly.pdbx_seq_one_letter_code
_entity_poly.pdbx_strand_id
1 'polypeptide(L)'
;MEAQREGTITLGVCALDRKARSKPMQNILNRILANKDLDVNIVNFGDKVILDEPAESWPVVDVLISFFSAGFPLDKAIAYANLRKPVCVNDLGLQKVLWDRRAVLAILDAVKVPTPRRLEVDRDGGPEVEEELGKDLKRRLGVDLLRRRPVQDCYLKDEDTLVVGNQEIRKPYVEKPVSGEDHNIHIYFPRSMGGGGRRLFRKVGNKSSEHDPNLIEPRKEGSYIYEEFISVDNAEDVKVYTIGPHFVHAETRKSPVVDGLVKRNPDGKEIRYITKLSEPEVTMATSISKAFKQNICGFDLLRVGNKSYVIDVNGWSFVKGNDFYYDKCAEILGNFCKHNVPPVRSLSSGSETGSTSEQSQASWNLKATVTVFRHGDRTPKQKLKRSFKAKDSWTAPLIDLLQGRREEIILRQQLDLVSTAAEEARKLDGAQTEDLDLVIDVINRKKEMPGTKVQMKPAFKDGKLDKMTLIVKWGGEFSHAARHQAKDYGQNMRRDMMIMCPKALKNCTIYTSSERRVTASAEIFAASFLDDPEEPSQKPLQLVIRKDLLDDSNAAKEDMDTVKKSLKASLRADGVDAQKRPEHWPEDMAPPAELARQIAAILAHLSKVMKQNFQSLDVEKIQKRWCTHETPKLFRERWEKLFADYEEEPSDPSRTSELADMLSHDGLHNRPFLEAIFSDPAETDEKKKLEMLHELYRLSCVLFHYVCPREYGIELEQKERIGLLTSMPLMRNIVSDLERAEEGSLCSLYFTKESHVHTLLNLILASDLPIVMPRMPPLDYFSSITFEVFEKTPSNTGGANSTTASPRPSHDAGSAAAAERAPSPMSTTPATRPERSLLITVSEGAFSSNILSIDLDARHSIHPLPRRALTQHIELSEALSKLSAHALSVEDSKMLARGQIEGAAVFFGEKEAESEHGLLPVNKASFSHSQASSVQGEVTASSSPPTPPKQKTSKPVVLCGPSGVGKSTLIKRLFAEFPDEYGFSVSHTTRAPRPGEIPGFHYHYVSRSEFEDLVSKGAFLEHATFGGNMYGTTIAAVEAVSKEAGKRAILDIDAQGVKLLKANHAHLDPLYLFVSPPKLAALYERLKNRGTETPESVLKRLSMAAGEMAYAREDGGRNFDVVVVNDDLDRAYQVFKKAIRGVGVQEVGSVNGSEEKGEKGDAMPVEEEEGSVLEQARKEVEDAKASS
;
A
#
# COMPACT_ATOMS: atom_id res chain seq x y z
N MET A 1 20.00 21.03 -44.21
CA MET A 1 20.14 21.79 -42.95
C MET A 1 18.85 21.61 -42.21
N GLU A 2 18.83 20.82 -41.15
CA GLU A 2 17.68 20.75 -40.25
C GLU A 2 17.68 22.01 -39.39
N ALA A 3 16.53 22.69 -39.28
CA ALA A 3 16.41 23.85 -38.41
C ALA A 3 16.40 23.38 -36.96
N GLN A 4 17.37 23.80 -36.17
CA GLN A 4 17.39 23.53 -34.73
C GLN A 4 16.19 24.20 -34.06
N ARG A 5 15.51 23.46 -33.20
CA ARG A 5 14.31 23.90 -32.47
C ARG A 5 14.74 24.59 -31.18
N GLU A 6 14.43 25.88 -31.04
CA GLU A 6 14.75 26.70 -29.85
C GLU A 6 13.68 26.57 -28.74
N GLY A 7 13.35 25.35 -28.30
CA GLY A 7 12.37 25.21 -27.21
C GLY A 7 12.20 23.79 -26.65
N THR A 8 12.33 23.70 -25.33
CA THR A 8 12.17 22.51 -24.48
C THR A 8 10.82 21.83 -24.70
N ILE A 9 10.81 20.52 -24.87
CA ILE A 9 9.59 19.71 -24.99
C ILE A 9 9.15 19.24 -23.61
N THR A 10 7.91 19.49 -23.22
CA THR A 10 7.35 19.00 -21.95
C THR A 10 6.69 17.63 -22.15
N LEU A 11 7.27 16.60 -21.54
CA LEU A 11 6.78 15.22 -21.55
C LEU A 11 6.05 14.90 -20.25
N GLY A 12 4.72 14.83 -20.31
CA GLY A 12 3.87 14.44 -19.18
C GLY A 12 3.78 12.93 -19.00
N VAL A 13 3.93 12.47 -17.76
CA VAL A 13 3.64 11.10 -17.33
C VAL A 13 2.42 11.13 -16.42
N CYS A 14 1.28 10.73 -16.97
CA CYS A 14 -0.01 10.67 -16.31
C CYS A 14 -0.41 9.20 -16.13
N ALA A 15 0.15 8.57 -15.11
CA ALA A 15 -0.21 7.23 -14.65
C ALA A 15 -0.01 7.17 -13.13
N LEU A 16 -0.73 6.28 -12.43
CA LEU A 16 -0.59 6.15 -10.98
C LEU A 16 0.88 5.93 -10.58
N ASP A 17 1.31 6.46 -9.44
CA ASP A 17 2.70 6.52 -9.00
C ASP A 17 3.38 5.14 -8.97
N ARG A 18 2.64 4.09 -8.55
CA ARG A 18 3.08 2.68 -8.62
C ARG A 18 3.51 2.20 -10.03
N LYS A 19 3.12 2.93 -11.08
CA LYS A 19 3.47 2.70 -12.50
C LYS A 19 4.45 3.76 -13.01
N ALA A 20 4.19 5.05 -12.74
CA ALA A 20 5.06 6.16 -13.15
C ALA A 20 6.46 6.06 -12.52
N ARG A 21 6.53 5.70 -11.22
CA ARG A 21 7.77 5.50 -10.45
C ARG A 21 8.25 4.05 -10.46
N SER A 22 7.82 3.25 -11.44
CA SER A 22 8.27 1.86 -11.58
C SER A 22 9.67 1.77 -12.19
N LYS A 23 10.48 0.78 -11.77
CA LYS A 23 11.87 0.62 -12.23
C LYS A 23 12.04 0.63 -13.76
N PRO A 24 11.18 0.00 -14.59
CA PRO A 24 11.25 0.13 -16.05
C PRO A 24 11.01 1.56 -16.54
N MET A 25 9.96 2.23 -16.02
CA MET A 25 9.62 3.60 -16.39
C MET A 25 10.76 4.57 -16.03
N GLN A 26 11.24 4.53 -14.79
CA GLN A 26 12.39 5.33 -14.34
C GLN A 26 13.64 5.10 -15.22
N ASN A 27 13.92 3.86 -15.63
CA ASN A 27 15.06 3.55 -16.49
C ASN A 27 14.95 4.15 -17.89
N ILE A 28 13.73 4.25 -18.45
CA ILE A 28 13.48 4.84 -19.76
C ILE A 28 13.49 6.37 -19.67
N LEU A 29 12.77 6.95 -18.69
CA LEU A 29 12.69 8.41 -18.52
C LEU A 29 14.05 9.05 -18.20
N ASN A 30 14.88 8.44 -17.34
CA ASN A 30 16.24 8.94 -17.08
C ASN A 30 17.14 8.90 -18.32
N ARG A 31 16.96 7.92 -19.23
CA ARG A 31 17.69 7.86 -20.50
C ARG A 31 17.23 8.90 -21.51
N ILE A 32 15.95 9.28 -21.47
CA ILE A 32 15.42 10.42 -22.24
C ILE A 32 16.02 11.73 -21.71
N LEU A 33 16.04 11.93 -20.38
CA LEU A 33 16.68 13.10 -19.74
C LEU A 33 18.19 13.22 -20.00
N ALA A 34 18.90 12.10 -20.09
CA ALA A 34 20.34 12.07 -20.37
C ALA A 34 20.68 12.34 -21.86
N ASN A 35 19.68 12.43 -22.75
CA ASN A 35 19.91 12.62 -24.17
C ASN A 35 20.21 14.09 -24.49
N LYS A 36 21.51 14.42 -24.62
CA LYS A 36 22.00 15.78 -24.87
C LYS A 36 21.54 16.37 -26.23
N ASP A 37 21.05 15.55 -27.15
CA ASP A 37 20.45 16.00 -28.42
C ASP A 37 18.94 16.30 -28.30
N LEU A 38 18.35 16.22 -27.11
CA LEU A 38 16.92 16.36 -26.87
C LEU A 38 16.64 17.17 -25.60
N ASP A 39 16.31 18.45 -25.79
CA ASP A 39 15.85 19.30 -24.69
C ASP A 39 14.42 18.93 -24.28
N VAL A 40 14.30 18.15 -23.19
CA VAL A 40 13.03 17.65 -22.64
C VAL A 40 12.94 17.89 -21.14
N ASN A 41 11.81 18.45 -20.72
CA ASN A 41 11.38 18.51 -19.32
C ASN A 41 10.36 17.39 -19.06
N ILE A 42 10.55 16.57 -18.03
CA ILE A 42 9.61 15.47 -17.69
C ILE A 42 8.78 15.87 -16.47
N VAL A 43 7.46 15.77 -16.60
CA VAL A 43 6.49 16.11 -15.54
C VAL A 43 5.69 14.85 -15.18
N ASN A 44 5.97 14.23 -14.03
CA ASN A 44 5.06 13.25 -13.45
C ASN A 44 3.87 13.99 -12.81
N PHE A 45 2.64 13.60 -13.15
CA PHE A 45 1.45 14.26 -12.60
C PHE A 45 1.26 13.85 -11.13
N GLY A 46 1.61 12.61 -10.77
CA GLY A 46 1.46 12.08 -9.41
C GLY A 46 0.01 11.80 -9.00
N ASP A 47 -0.17 10.94 -7.99
CA ASP A 47 -1.49 10.45 -7.58
C ASP A 47 -2.43 11.58 -7.13
N LYS A 48 -1.92 12.62 -6.41
CA LYS A 48 -2.73 13.76 -5.97
C LYS A 48 -3.43 14.49 -7.13
N VAL A 49 -2.68 14.80 -8.20
CA VAL A 49 -3.24 15.49 -9.37
C VAL A 49 -4.22 14.56 -10.09
N ILE A 50 -3.80 13.31 -10.32
CA ILE A 50 -4.57 12.33 -11.09
C ILE A 50 -5.91 12.00 -10.42
N LEU A 51 -5.93 11.89 -9.10
CA LEU A 51 -7.12 11.49 -8.33
C LEU A 51 -7.95 12.71 -7.91
N ASP A 52 -7.34 13.68 -7.23
CA ASP A 52 -8.06 14.70 -6.45
C ASP A 52 -8.34 15.98 -7.26
N GLU A 53 -7.38 16.42 -8.09
CA GLU A 53 -7.49 17.68 -8.84
C GLU A 53 -8.27 17.52 -10.17
N PRO A 54 -9.12 18.48 -10.58
CA PRO A 54 -9.86 18.42 -11.84
C PRO A 54 -8.94 18.44 -13.06
N ALA A 55 -9.38 17.87 -14.19
CA ALA A 55 -8.55 17.73 -15.40
C ALA A 55 -8.08 19.08 -15.98
N GLU A 56 -8.82 20.15 -15.68
CA GLU A 56 -8.51 21.52 -16.04
C GLU A 56 -7.27 22.06 -15.32
N SER A 57 -6.99 21.66 -14.07
CA SER A 57 -5.81 22.11 -13.30
C SER A 57 -4.57 21.24 -13.50
N TRP A 58 -4.66 20.17 -14.30
CA TRP A 58 -3.53 19.29 -14.58
C TRP A 58 -2.42 20.02 -15.39
N PRO A 59 -1.13 19.64 -15.20
CA PRO A 59 -0.01 20.27 -15.90
C PRO A 59 -0.18 20.22 -17.42
N VAL A 60 0.03 21.35 -18.10
CA VAL A 60 0.03 21.40 -19.57
C VAL A 60 1.34 20.80 -20.10
N VAL A 61 1.24 19.88 -21.06
CA VAL A 61 2.39 19.17 -21.64
C VAL A 61 2.25 19.06 -23.16
N ASP A 62 3.38 18.98 -23.88
CA ASP A 62 3.42 18.78 -25.32
C ASP A 62 3.14 17.32 -25.71
N VAL A 63 3.69 16.38 -24.93
CA VAL A 63 3.60 14.93 -25.15
C VAL A 63 3.03 14.27 -23.91
N LEU A 64 2.08 13.35 -24.08
CA LEU A 64 1.45 12.64 -22.96
C LEU A 64 1.71 11.12 -23.03
N ILE A 65 2.42 10.61 -22.03
CA ILE A 65 2.42 9.20 -21.65
C ILE A 65 1.30 9.01 -20.63
N SER A 66 0.23 8.31 -21.03
CA SER A 66 -0.89 7.98 -20.14
C SER A 66 -1.45 6.61 -20.50
N PHE A 67 -1.74 5.80 -19.48
CA PHE A 67 -2.23 4.44 -19.66
C PHE A 67 -3.02 3.95 -18.44
N PHE A 68 -4.05 3.15 -18.72
CA PHE A 68 -4.89 2.54 -17.71
C PHE A 68 -4.13 1.56 -16.80
N SER A 69 -4.52 1.54 -15.53
CA SER A 69 -4.33 0.41 -14.64
C SER A 69 -5.35 0.48 -13.49
N ALA A 70 -5.76 -0.63 -12.89
CA ALA A 70 -6.79 -0.69 -11.84
C ALA A 70 -6.73 0.47 -10.80
N GLY A 71 -7.73 1.34 -10.79
CA GLY A 71 -7.79 2.55 -9.95
C GLY A 71 -7.39 3.87 -10.63
N PHE A 72 -6.90 3.83 -11.88
CA PHE A 72 -6.59 5.03 -12.67
C PHE A 72 -7.86 5.58 -13.36
N PRO A 73 -8.19 6.87 -13.20
CA PRO A 73 -9.37 7.48 -13.80
C PRO A 73 -9.15 7.81 -15.28
N LEU A 74 -9.25 6.79 -16.14
CA LEU A 74 -9.03 6.92 -17.59
C LEU A 74 -9.91 8.03 -18.23
N ASP A 75 -11.14 8.20 -17.74
CA ASP A 75 -12.07 9.22 -18.24
C ASP A 75 -11.58 10.65 -17.98
N LYS A 76 -10.98 10.94 -16.80
CA LYS A 76 -10.31 12.23 -16.54
C LYS A 76 -9.13 12.43 -17.49
N ALA A 77 -8.36 11.38 -17.78
CA ALA A 77 -7.24 11.46 -18.71
C ALA A 77 -7.67 11.69 -20.17
N ILE A 78 -8.80 11.10 -20.59
CA ILE A 78 -9.43 11.38 -21.89
C ILE A 78 -9.96 12.82 -21.94
N ALA A 79 -10.65 13.29 -20.89
CA ALA A 79 -11.11 14.68 -20.80
C ALA A 79 -9.95 15.68 -20.87
N TYR A 80 -8.87 15.44 -20.12
CA TYR A 80 -7.62 16.20 -20.19
C TYR A 80 -7.03 16.22 -21.61
N ALA A 81 -6.93 15.06 -22.27
CA ALA A 81 -6.39 14.97 -23.62
C ALA A 81 -7.26 15.71 -24.66
N ASN A 82 -8.58 15.67 -24.52
CA ASN A 82 -9.51 16.42 -25.36
C ASN A 82 -9.41 17.94 -25.13
N LEU A 83 -9.23 18.36 -23.88
CA LEU A 83 -9.09 19.77 -23.47
C LEU A 83 -7.75 20.38 -23.93
N ARG A 84 -6.63 19.72 -23.60
CA ARG A 84 -5.27 20.25 -23.80
C ARG A 84 -4.61 19.83 -25.12
N LYS A 85 -5.13 18.79 -25.78
CA LYS A 85 -4.66 18.25 -27.08
C LYS A 85 -3.15 17.95 -27.15
N PRO A 86 -2.55 17.29 -26.13
CA PRO A 86 -1.16 16.86 -26.20
C PRO A 86 -0.97 15.76 -27.24
N VAL A 87 0.27 15.56 -27.68
CA VAL A 87 0.65 14.40 -28.50
C VAL A 87 0.66 13.14 -27.62
N CYS A 88 -0.43 12.38 -27.63
CA CYS A 88 -0.51 11.13 -26.85
C CYS A 88 0.39 10.05 -27.46
N VAL A 89 1.24 9.42 -26.64
CA VAL A 89 2.08 8.28 -27.05
C VAL A 89 1.23 7.05 -27.39
N ASN A 90 0.17 6.80 -26.60
CA ASN A 90 -0.86 5.82 -26.88
C ASN A 90 -2.23 6.52 -26.90
N ASP A 91 -3.13 6.14 -27.81
CA ASP A 91 -4.52 6.61 -27.79
C ASP A 91 -5.20 6.18 -26.49
N LEU A 92 -5.91 7.10 -25.81
CA LEU A 92 -6.56 6.84 -24.52
C LEU A 92 -7.96 6.25 -24.66
N GLY A 93 -8.72 6.65 -25.68
CA GLY A 93 -10.07 6.11 -25.92
C GLY A 93 -10.00 4.63 -26.32
N LEU A 94 -9.04 4.26 -27.17
CA LEU A 94 -8.81 2.88 -27.58
C LEU A 94 -8.31 1.96 -26.45
N GLN A 95 -7.95 2.48 -25.28
CA GLN A 95 -7.67 1.62 -24.11
C GLN A 95 -8.94 1.02 -23.51
N LYS A 96 -10.10 1.68 -23.65
CA LYS A 96 -11.39 1.11 -23.21
C LYS A 96 -11.73 -0.19 -23.95
N VAL A 97 -11.31 -0.30 -25.22
CA VAL A 97 -11.49 -1.51 -26.03
C VAL A 97 -10.78 -2.72 -25.41
N LEU A 98 -9.65 -2.51 -24.73
CA LEU A 98 -8.86 -3.58 -24.12
C LEU A 98 -9.57 -4.21 -22.90
N TRP A 99 -10.59 -3.56 -22.35
CA TRP A 99 -11.42 -4.12 -21.28
C TRP A 99 -12.38 -5.21 -21.77
N ASP A 100 -12.67 -5.30 -23.06
CA ASP A 100 -13.51 -6.36 -23.64
C ASP A 100 -12.76 -7.17 -24.70
N ARG A 101 -12.49 -8.44 -24.38
CA ARG A 101 -11.78 -9.36 -25.26
C ARG A 101 -12.47 -9.54 -26.60
N ARG A 102 -13.80 -9.52 -26.70
CA ARG A 102 -14.54 -9.64 -27.96
C ARG A 102 -14.30 -8.43 -28.85
N ALA A 103 -14.20 -7.24 -28.26
CA ALA A 103 -13.87 -6.01 -28.97
C ALA A 103 -12.41 -6.02 -29.49
N VAL A 104 -11.46 -6.50 -28.67
CA VAL A 104 -10.08 -6.78 -29.09
C VAL A 104 -10.04 -7.76 -30.27
N LEU A 105 -10.74 -8.88 -30.13
CA LEU A 105 -10.77 -9.95 -31.13
C LEU A 105 -11.40 -9.49 -32.46
N ALA A 106 -12.49 -8.73 -32.43
CA ALA A 106 -13.11 -8.16 -33.63
C ALA A 106 -12.17 -7.19 -34.38
N ILE A 107 -11.31 -6.46 -33.67
CA ILE A 107 -10.25 -5.64 -34.30
C ILE A 107 -9.17 -6.52 -34.93
N LEU A 108 -8.72 -7.57 -34.23
CA LEU A 108 -7.70 -8.49 -34.75
C LEU A 108 -8.16 -9.18 -36.05
N ASP A 109 -9.42 -9.62 -36.11
CA ASP A 109 -10.04 -10.20 -37.31
C ASP A 109 -10.03 -9.20 -38.48
N ALA A 110 -10.44 -7.95 -38.23
CA ALA A 110 -10.51 -6.90 -39.25
C ALA A 110 -9.13 -6.55 -39.83
N VAL A 111 -8.06 -6.60 -39.02
CA VAL A 111 -6.68 -6.41 -39.49
C VAL A 111 -5.97 -7.73 -39.87
N LYS A 112 -6.72 -8.84 -39.96
CA LYS A 112 -6.26 -10.16 -40.40
C LYS A 112 -5.10 -10.73 -39.58
N VAL A 113 -5.04 -10.42 -38.29
CA VAL A 113 -4.10 -11.05 -37.35
C VAL A 113 -4.68 -12.39 -36.91
N PRO A 114 -3.97 -13.53 -37.09
CA PRO A 114 -4.50 -14.84 -36.71
C PRO A 114 -4.71 -14.96 -35.20
N THR A 115 -5.90 -15.41 -34.81
CA THR A 115 -6.22 -15.89 -33.44
C THR A 115 -6.63 -17.36 -33.51
N PRO A 116 -6.71 -18.10 -32.39
CA PRO A 116 -7.38 -19.40 -32.37
C PRO A 116 -8.84 -19.28 -32.88
N ARG A 117 -9.40 -20.37 -33.43
CA ARG A 117 -10.85 -20.43 -33.67
C ARG A 117 -11.56 -20.38 -32.32
N ARG A 118 -12.69 -19.65 -32.28
CA ARG A 118 -13.41 -19.33 -31.05
C ARG A 118 -14.91 -19.25 -31.27
N LEU A 119 -15.66 -19.50 -30.20
CA LEU A 119 -17.10 -19.23 -30.06
C LEU A 119 -17.28 -18.16 -28.97
N GLU A 120 -18.21 -17.23 -29.17
CA GLU A 120 -18.49 -16.13 -28.23
C GLU A 120 -19.88 -16.35 -27.62
N VAL A 121 -19.97 -16.42 -26.29
CA VAL A 121 -21.21 -16.65 -25.53
C VAL A 121 -21.59 -15.32 -24.88
N ASP A 122 -22.38 -14.55 -25.62
CA ASP A 122 -22.82 -13.21 -25.29
C ASP A 122 -24.12 -13.26 -24.45
N ARG A 123 -24.00 -13.39 -23.12
CA ARG A 123 -25.13 -13.35 -22.18
C ARG A 123 -25.55 -11.91 -21.79
N ASP A 124 -24.66 -10.96 -22.02
CA ASP A 124 -24.75 -9.52 -21.74
C ASP A 124 -25.11 -8.65 -22.96
N GLY A 125 -25.29 -9.25 -24.15
CA GLY A 125 -25.65 -8.54 -25.39
C GLY A 125 -24.48 -7.97 -26.21
N GLY A 126 -23.24 -8.38 -25.91
CA GLY A 126 -22.03 -8.00 -26.63
C GLY A 126 -21.30 -6.77 -26.07
N PRO A 127 -20.15 -6.38 -26.66
CA PRO A 127 -19.33 -5.28 -26.16
C PRO A 127 -20.06 -3.93 -26.07
N GLU A 128 -19.69 -3.15 -25.07
CA GLU A 128 -20.16 -1.78 -24.90
C GLU A 128 -19.00 -0.80 -25.08
N VAL A 129 -19.16 0.15 -26.01
CA VAL A 129 -18.19 1.21 -26.29
C VAL A 129 -18.91 2.55 -26.50
N GLU A 130 -18.22 3.64 -26.24
CA GLU A 130 -18.73 4.99 -26.49
C GLU A 130 -19.04 5.23 -27.97
N GLU A 131 -20.06 6.05 -28.25
CA GLU A 131 -20.59 6.23 -29.59
C GLU A 131 -19.54 6.75 -30.59
N GLU A 132 -18.73 7.74 -30.19
CA GLU A 132 -17.66 8.31 -31.02
C GLU A 132 -16.51 7.31 -31.27
N LEU A 133 -16.18 6.47 -30.28
CA LEU A 133 -15.19 5.41 -30.41
C LEU A 133 -15.66 4.32 -31.37
N GLY A 134 -16.93 3.89 -31.24
CA GLY A 134 -17.55 2.93 -32.15
C GLY A 134 -17.66 3.47 -33.59
N LYS A 135 -17.98 4.75 -33.77
CA LYS A 135 -17.94 5.43 -35.08
C LYS A 135 -16.52 5.44 -35.66
N ASP A 136 -15.49 5.71 -34.87
CA ASP A 136 -14.09 5.70 -35.35
C ASP A 136 -13.63 4.31 -35.78
N LEU A 137 -13.94 3.27 -34.99
CA LEU A 137 -13.64 1.88 -35.31
C LEU A 137 -14.35 1.41 -36.58
N LYS A 138 -15.64 1.74 -36.73
CA LYS A 138 -16.42 1.41 -37.92
C LYS A 138 -15.88 2.11 -39.17
N ARG A 139 -15.46 3.38 -39.05
CA ARG A 139 -14.88 4.18 -40.14
C ARG A 139 -13.46 3.73 -40.53
N ARG A 140 -12.59 3.43 -39.56
CA ARG A 140 -11.18 3.06 -39.81
C ARG A 140 -10.99 1.59 -40.19
N LEU A 141 -11.73 0.70 -39.55
CA LEU A 141 -11.48 -0.75 -39.57
C LEU A 141 -12.70 -1.56 -40.05
N GLY A 142 -13.87 -0.94 -40.26
CA GLY A 142 -15.11 -1.65 -40.59
C GLY A 142 -15.75 -2.38 -39.41
N VAL A 143 -15.22 -2.21 -38.19
CA VAL A 143 -15.69 -2.93 -36.99
C VAL A 143 -16.86 -2.18 -36.34
N ASP A 144 -18.06 -2.76 -36.40
CA ASP A 144 -19.27 -2.19 -35.80
C ASP A 144 -19.51 -2.74 -34.39
N LEU A 145 -18.96 -2.07 -33.38
CA LEU A 145 -19.17 -2.40 -31.97
C LEU A 145 -20.41 -1.72 -31.35
N LEU A 146 -21.08 -0.82 -32.06
CA LEU A 146 -22.31 -0.16 -31.55
C LEU A 146 -23.54 -1.05 -31.72
N ARG A 147 -23.45 -2.08 -32.57
CA ARG A 147 -24.52 -3.04 -32.78
C ARG A 147 -24.55 -4.07 -31.64
N ARG A 148 -25.58 -3.96 -30.80
CA ARG A 148 -25.94 -5.00 -29.82
C ARG A 148 -26.17 -6.36 -30.50
N ARG A 149 -25.75 -7.42 -29.82
CA ARG A 149 -25.78 -8.81 -30.29
C ARG A 149 -26.95 -9.56 -29.63
N PRO A 150 -27.52 -10.60 -30.26
CA PRO A 150 -28.53 -11.43 -29.63
C PRO A 150 -27.92 -12.16 -28.42
N VAL A 151 -28.70 -12.31 -27.35
CA VAL A 151 -28.29 -13.12 -26.20
C VAL A 151 -28.14 -14.57 -26.64
N GLN A 152 -26.99 -15.16 -26.32
CA GLN A 152 -26.67 -16.53 -26.71
C GLN A 152 -26.04 -17.29 -25.54
N ASP A 153 -26.53 -18.51 -25.31
CA ASP A 153 -26.02 -19.42 -24.28
C ASP A 153 -25.35 -20.65 -24.92
N CYS A 154 -24.69 -21.46 -24.08
CA CYS A 154 -24.00 -22.67 -24.47
C CYS A 154 -24.48 -23.90 -23.69
N TYR A 155 -24.42 -25.08 -24.33
CA TYR A 155 -24.68 -26.35 -23.66
C TYR A 155 -23.69 -27.42 -24.12
N LEU A 156 -23.46 -28.42 -23.27
CA LEU A 156 -22.70 -29.61 -23.64
C LEU A 156 -23.63 -30.60 -24.36
N LYS A 157 -23.31 -30.92 -25.62
CA LYS A 157 -24.00 -31.93 -26.44
C LYS A 157 -23.59 -33.35 -26.05
N ASP A 158 -22.34 -33.49 -25.62
CA ASP A 158 -21.75 -34.64 -24.96
C ASP A 158 -20.68 -34.12 -23.98
N GLU A 159 -20.04 -35.00 -23.21
CA GLU A 159 -19.07 -34.59 -22.17
C GLU A 159 -17.84 -33.82 -22.69
N ASP A 160 -17.49 -33.94 -23.98
CA ASP A 160 -16.35 -33.28 -24.60
C ASP A 160 -16.76 -32.12 -25.53
N THR A 161 -18.00 -32.03 -25.99
CA THR A 161 -18.42 -31.12 -27.07
C THR A 161 -19.38 -30.03 -26.59
N LEU A 162 -18.90 -28.79 -26.62
CA LEU A 162 -19.67 -27.58 -26.32
C LEU A 162 -20.32 -27.03 -27.59
N VAL A 163 -21.59 -26.62 -27.47
CA VAL A 163 -22.38 -26.03 -28.56
C VAL A 163 -22.80 -24.62 -28.20
N VAL A 164 -22.64 -23.69 -29.14
CA VAL A 164 -23.04 -22.28 -29.05
C VAL A 164 -23.88 -21.96 -30.29
N GLY A 165 -25.20 -21.94 -30.12
CA GLY A 165 -26.15 -21.90 -31.25
C GLY A 165 -25.95 -23.09 -32.22
N ASN A 166 -25.53 -22.81 -33.45
CA ASN A 166 -25.32 -23.82 -34.49
C ASN A 166 -23.83 -24.20 -34.68
N GLN A 167 -22.94 -23.79 -33.75
CA GLN A 167 -21.50 -24.05 -33.85
C GLN A 167 -21.02 -24.90 -32.68
N GLU A 168 -20.10 -25.82 -32.96
CA GLU A 168 -19.53 -26.76 -31.98
C GLU A 168 -18.03 -26.51 -31.78
N ILE A 169 -17.54 -26.72 -30.57
CA ILE A 169 -16.13 -26.77 -30.20
C ILE A 169 -15.90 -27.93 -29.22
N ARG A 170 -14.83 -28.70 -29.42
CA ARG A 170 -14.55 -29.92 -28.64
C ARG A 170 -13.33 -29.73 -27.74
N LYS A 171 -13.35 -30.35 -26.56
CA LYS A 171 -12.21 -30.39 -25.63
C LYS A 171 -10.96 -31.00 -26.32
N PRO A 172 -9.75 -30.46 -26.08
CA PRO A 172 -9.49 -29.37 -25.16
C PRO A 172 -9.83 -27.98 -25.73
N TYR A 173 -10.47 -27.16 -24.89
CA TYR A 173 -10.76 -25.74 -25.19
C TYR A 173 -10.45 -24.85 -23.98
N VAL A 174 -10.26 -23.57 -24.25
CA VAL A 174 -9.98 -22.53 -23.26
C VAL A 174 -11.20 -21.61 -23.13
N GLU A 175 -11.68 -21.41 -21.91
CA GLU A 175 -12.78 -20.51 -21.57
C GLU A 175 -12.20 -19.25 -20.91
N LYS A 176 -12.33 -18.10 -21.60
CA LYS A 176 -11.90 -16.79 -21.12
C LYS A 176 -13.12 -15.93 -20.76
N PRO A 177 -13.15 -15.29 -19.57
CA PRO A 177 -14.11 -14.22 -19.31
C PRO A 177 -14.00 -13.12 -20.37
N VAL A 178 -15.12 -12.51 -20.79
CA VAL A 178 -15.07 -11.41 -21.79
C VAL A 178 -14.30 -10.19 -21.28
N SER A 179 -14.20 -9.99 -19.96
CA SER A 179 -13.38 -8.95 -19.37
C SER A 179 -11.88 -9.19 -19.60
N GLY A 180 -11.18 -8.18 -20.12
CA GLY A 180 -9.73 -8.17 -20.29
C GLY A 180 -8.96 -8.16 -18.96
N GLU A 181 -9.54 -7.54 -17.92
CA GLU A 181 -8.97 -7.45 -16.57
C GLU A 181 -9.23 -8.71 -15.72
N ASP A 182 -10.21 -9.53 -16.09
CA ASP A 182 -10.42 -10.83 -15.45
C ASP A 182 -9.46 -11.88 -16.05
N HIS A 183 -8.66 -12.48 -15.17
CA HIS A 183 -7.64 -13.48 -15.50
C HIS A 183 -8.04 -14.90 -15.06
N ASN A 184 -9.28 -15.12 -14.60
CA ASN A 184 -9.82 -16.43 -14.23
C ASN A 184 -10.18 -17.25 -15.48
N ILE A 185 -9.14 -17.69 -16.19
CA ILE A 185 -9.26 -18.46 -17.44
C ILE A 185 -9.30 -19.95 -17.10
N HIS A 186 -10.22 -20.70 -17.70
CA HIS A 186 -10.30 -22.15 -17.51
C HIS A 186 -9.85 -22.89 -18.77
N ILE A 187 -9.30 -24.08 -18.59
CA ILE A 187 -8.96 -25.02 -19.65
C ILE A 187 -9.65 -26.33 -19.32
N TYR A 188 -10.40 -26.87 -20.27
CA TYR A 188 -11.14 -28.12 -20.09
C TYR A 188 -10.47 -29.23 -20.88
N PHE A 189 -10.15 -30.36 -20.26
CA PHE A 189 -9.49 -31.49 -20.91
C PHE A 189 -10.51 -32.57 -21.32
N PRO A 190 -10.32 -33.22 -22.48
CA PRO A 190 -11.24 -34.27 -22.92
C PRO A 190 -11.09 -35.51 -22.05
N ARG A 191 -12.13 -36.35 -22.02
CA ARG A 191 -12.11 -37.62 -21.25
C ARG A 191 -10.94 -38.53 -21.64
N SER A 192 -10.52 -38.49 -22.90
CA SER A 192 -9.34 -39.22 -23.42
C SER A 192 -7.99 -38.77 -22.83
N MET A 193 -7.92 -37.60 -22.22
CA MET A 193 -6.75 -37.08 -21.49
C MET A 193 -6.90 -37.19 -19.96
N GLY A 194 -7.92 -37.91 -19.47
CA GLY A 194 -8.23 -38.06 -18.05
C GLY A 194 -9.37 -37.17 -17.54
N GLY A 195 -9.91 -36.27 -18.37
CA GLY A 195 -10.98 -35.34 -18.00
C GLY A 195 -10.51 -34.21 -17.07
N GLY A 196 -11.47 -33.56 -16.41
CA GLY A 196 -11.22 -32.39 -15.57
C GLY A 196 -10.69 -31.19 -16.36
N GLY A 197 -9.95 -30.32 -15.68
CA GLY A 197 -9.45 -29.08 -16.25
C GLY A 197 -8.36 -28.39 -15.44
N ARG A 198 -8.04 -27.16 -15.82
CA ARG A 198 -7.04 -26.31 -15.16
C ARG A 198 -7.55 -24.87 -15.05
N ARG A 199 -7.46 -24.30 -13.85
CA ARG A 199 -7.86 -22.92 -13.54
C ARG A 199 -6.62 -22.04 -13.52
N LEU A 200 -6.52 -21.10 -14.46
CA LEU A 200 -5.50 -20.05 -14.50
C LEU A 200 -5.99 -18.86 -13.69
N PHE A 201 -5.06 -18.15 -13.06
CA PHE A 201 -5.35 -16.96 -12.27
C PHE A 201 -4.19 -15.97 -12.30
N ARG A 202 -4.46 -14.73 -11.89
CA ARG A 202 -3.41 -13.71 -11.75
C ARG A 202 -2.36 -14.18 -10.75
N LYS A 203 -1.11 -14.29 -11.21
CA LYS A 203 0.01 -14.92 -10.49
C LYS A 203 0.10 -14.55 -9.00
N VAL A 204 -0.01 -15.54 -8.13
CA VAL A 204 0.19 -15.43 -6.68
C VAL A 204 1.47 -16.21 -6.34
N GLY A 205 2.51 -15.50 -5.89
CA GLY A 205 3.82 -16.09 -5.60
C GLY A 205 4.46 -16.79 -6.81
N ASN A 206 4.60 -18.12 -6.72
CA ASN A 206 5.11 -19.04 -7.74
C ASN A 206 4.00 -19.66 -8.62
N LYS A 207 2.72 -19.57 -8.25
CA LYS A 207 1.62 -20.19 -8.99
C LYS A 207 0.94 -19.24 -9.97
N SER A 208 0.49 -19.81 -11.09
CA SER A 208 -0.26 -19.14 -12.17
C SER A 208 -1.43 -19.97 -12.71
N SER A 209 -1.51 -21.24 -12.32
CA SER A 209 -2.70 -22.07 -12.49
C SER A 209 -2.69 -23.25 -11.51
N GLU A 210 -3.83 -23.93 -11.38
CA GLU A 210 -3.99 -25.17 -10.63
C GLU A 210 -4.86 -26.17 -11.41
N HIS A 211 -4.57 -27.47 -11.27
CA HIS A 211 -5.36 -28.54 -11.88
C HIS A 211 -6.57 -28.86 -11.01
N ASP A 212 -7.74 -28.99 -11.63
CA ASP A 212 -9.00 -29.31 -10.98
C ASP A 212 -9.63 -30.53 -11.70
N PRO A 213 -9.61 -31.73 -11.08
CA PRO A 213 -10.17 -32.94 -11.70
C PRO A 213 -11.69 -32.88 -11.88
N ASN A 214 -12.39 -31.98 -11.16
CA ASN A 214 -13.84 -31.85 -11.17
C ASN A 214 -14.31 -30.76 -12.15
N LEU A 215 -13.39 -30.03 -12.80
CA LEU A 215 -13.70 -28.98 -13.77
C LEU A 215 -14.15 -29.58 -15.12
N ILE A 216 -15.40 -30.03 -15.18
CA ILE A 216 -15.98 -30.73 -16.34
C ILE A 216 -16.93 -29.82 -17.13
N GLU A 217 -17.76 -29.02 -16.45
CA GLU A 217 -18.76 -28.13 -17.08
C GLU A 217 -18.27 -26.68 -17.25
N PRO A 218 -18.69 -25.99 -18.34
CA PRO A 218 -18.46 -24.56 -18.55
C PRO A 218 -19.19 -23.69 -17.50
N ARG A 219 -18.75 -22.45 -17.33
CA ARG A 219 -19.42 -21.46 -16.48
C ARG A 219 -20.73 -20.96 -17.13
N LYS A 220 -21.82 -21.05 -16.36
CA LYS A 220 -23.19 -20.68 -16.79
C LYS A 220 -23.55 -19.21 -16.52
N GLU A 221 -22.86 -18.54 -15.62
CA GLU A 221 -23.09 -17.12 -15.28
C GLU A 221 -22.00 -16.20 -15.86
N GLY A 222 -22.40 -15.07 -16.46
CA GLY A 222 -21.51 -14.13 -17.16
C GLY A 222 -21.25 -14.52 -18.63
N SER A 223 -20.55 -13.66 -19.38
CA SER A 223 -20.20 -13.92 -20.79
C SER A 223 -18.77 -14.45 -20.96
N TYR A 224 -18.57 -15.37 -21.91
CA TYR A 224 -17.28 -16.05 -22.12
C TYR A 224 -16.93 -16.21 -23.61
N ILE A 225 -15.63 -16.35 -23.87
CA ILE A 225 -15.07 -16.77 -25.15
C ILE A 225 -14.51 -18.19 -24.98
N TYR A 226 -14.94 -19.12 -25.82
CA TYR A 226 -14.44 -20.49 -25.87
C TYR A 226 -13.56 -20.66 -27.10
N GLU A 227 -12.25 -20.76 -26.91
CA GLU A 227 -11.28 -20.87 -28.01
C GLU A 227 -10.60 -22.25 -28.04
N GLU A 228 -10.17 -22.68 -29.23
CA GLU A 228 -9.46 -23.94 -29.42
C GLU A 228 -8.15 -23.96 -28.60
N PHE A 229 -7.92 -25.03 -27.84
CA PHE A 229 -6.65 -25.17 -27.12
C PHE A 229 -5.52 -25.46 -28.11
N ILE A 230 -4.65 -24.47 -28.29
CA ILE A 230 -3.49 -24.54 -29.17
C ILE A 230 -2.35 -25.29 -28.47
N SER A 231 -2.18 -26.56 -28.80
CA SER A 231 -1.07 -27.38 -28.28
C SER A 231 0.27 -26.91 -28.87
N VAL A 232 1.15 -26.38 -28.01
CA VAL A 232 2.46 -25.84 -28.36
C VAL A 232 3.60 -26.80 -28.00
N ASP A 233 4.47 -27.12 -28.96
CA ASP A 233 5.48 -28.21 -28.83
C ASP A 233 6.44 -28.04 -27.64
N ASN A 234 6.81 -26.81 -27.30
CA ASN A 234 7.73 -26.49 -26.20
C ASN A 234 7.02 -26.04 -24.91
N ALA A 235 5.69 -25.94 -24.90
CA ALA A 235 4.90 -25.43 -23.78
C ALA A 235 5.33 -24.02 -23.28
N GLU A 236 5.65 -23.12 -24.22
CA GLU A 236 6.04 -21.74 -23.95
C GLU A 236 5.04 -20.74 -24.58
N ASP A 237 4.74 -19.67 -23.84
CA ASP A 237 4.08 -18.49 -24.41
C ASP A 237 5.14 -17.51 -24.91
N VAL A 238 4.92 -16.86 -26.05
CA VAL A 238 5.76 -15.75 -26.52
C VAL A 238 5.09 -14.44 -26.15
N LYS A 239 5.74 -13.62 -25.31
CA LYS A 239 5.33 -12.25 -25.01
C LYS A 239 6.02 -11.28 -25.95
N VAL A 240 5.26 -10.44 -26.62
CA VAL A 240 5.74 -9.45 -27.59
C VAL A 240 5.48 -8.04 -27.09
N TYR A 241 6.45 -7.15 -27.32
CA TYR A 241 6.50 -5.77 -26.86
C TYR A 241 6.84 -4.86 -28.04
N THR A 242 5.91 -4.01 -28.44
CA THR A 242 6.11 -3.00 -29.50
C THR A 242 6.57 -1.67 -28.90
N ILE A 243 7.36 -0.92 -29.67
CA ILE A 243 7.66 0.50 -29.40
C ILE A 243 7.51 1.24 -30.74
N GLY A 244 6.30 1.75 -30.95
CA GLY A 244 5.81 2.14 -32.26
C GLY A 244 5.66 0.94 -33.22
N PRO A 245 5.29 1.19 -34.48
CA PRO A 245 5.08 0.15 -35.48
C PRO A 245 6.37 -0.41 -36.11
N HIS A 246 7.56 -0.02 -35.62
CA HIS A 246 8.85 -0.33 -36.27
C HIS A 246 9.83 -1.09 -35.39
N PHE A 247 9.68 -1.04 -34.07
CA PHE A 247 10.50 -1.80 -33.13
C PHE A 247 9.64 -2.81 -32.39
N VAL A 248 10.16 -4.03 -32.28
CA VAL A 248 9.51 -5.12 -31.55
C VAL A 248 10.56 -5.96 -30.83
N HIS A 249 10.27 -6.28 -29.57
CA HIS A 249 11.05 -7.20 -28.74
C HIS A 249 10.15 -8.37 -28.32
N ALA A 250 10.71 -9.57 -28.22
CA ALA A 250 9.94 -10.76 -27.85
C ALA A 250 10.71 -11.64 -26.87
N GLU A 251 9.99 -12.23 -25.92
CA GLU A 251 10.51 -13.09 -24.87
C GLU A 251 9.62 -14.33 -24.73
N THR A 252 10.19 -15.54 -24.75
CA THR A 252 9.43 -16.72 -24.32
C THR A 252 9.41 -16.83 -22.81
N ARG A 253 8.34 -17.41 -22.28
CA ARG A 253 8.19 -17.87 -20.90
C ARG A 253 7.52 -19.23 -20.89
N LYS A 254 7.71 -20.01 -19.82
CA LYS A 254 6.91 -21.21 -19.58
C LYS A 254 5.42 -20.85 -19.54
N SER A 255 4.60 -21.60 -20.27
CA SER A 255 3.16 -21.41 -20.33
C SER A 255 2.50 -21.78 -18.99
N PRO A 256 1.48 -21.04 -18.50
CA PRO A 256 0.77 -21.38 -17.27
C PRO A 256 -0.05 -22.67 -17.38
N VAL A 257 -0.23 -23.23 -18.59
CA VAL A 257 -1.07 -24.40 -18.85
C VAL A 257 -0.45 -25.74 -18.43
N VAL A 258 0.85 -25.77 -18.15
CA VAL A 258 1.63 -27.01 -17.90
C VAL A 258 1.33 -27.60 -16.52
N ASP A 259 1.98 -27.07 -15.49
CA ASP A 259 1.82 -27.45 -14.08
C ASP A 259 1.28 -26.27 -13.24
N GLY A 260 1.35 -25.04 -13.78
CA GLY A 260 1.03 -23.78 -13.10
C GLY A 260 2.21 -23.12 -12.38
N LEU A 261 3.35 -23.79 -12.28
CA LEU A 261 4.55 -23.31 -11.60
C LEU A 261 5.39 -22.40 -12.49
N VAL A 262 5.61 -21.18 -12.00
CA VAL A 262 6.40 -20.13 -12.65
C VAL A 262 7.89 -20.42 -12.43
N LYS A 263 8.60 -20.80 -13.49
CA LYS A 263 10.07 -20.86 -13.46
C LYS A 263 10.64 -19.47 -13.20
N ARG A 264 11.58 -19.35 -12.26
CA ARG A 264 12.24 -18.09 -11.87
C ARG A 264 13.76 -18.25 -11.89
N ASN A 265 14.46 -17.19 -12.28
CA ASN A 265 15.92 -17.20 -12.34
C ASN A 265 16.50 -17.09 -10.91
N PRO A 266 17.82 -17.14 -10.74
CA PRO A 266 18.46 -16.88 -9.43
C PRO A 266 18.45 -15.40 -9.00
N ASP A 267 17.48 -14.56 -9.39
CA ASP A 267 17.28 -13.20 -8.88
C ASP A 267 15.77 -12.91 -8.65
N GLY A 268 15.02 -13.96 -8.29
CA GLY A 268 14.10 -14.53 -9.27
C GLY A 268 13.00 -13.65 -9.87
N LYS A 269 13.40 -13.00 -10.95
CA LYS A 269 12.51 -12.66 -12.06
C LYS A 269 12.03 -13.98 -12.68
N GLU A 270 10.82 -13.98 -13.23
CA GLU A 270 10.33 -15.06 -14.09
C GLU A 270 11.40 -15.35 -15.18
N ILE A 271 11.77 -16.62 -15.38
CA ILE A 271 12.71 -16.98 -16.44
C ILE A 271 12.08 -16.62 -17.78
N ARG A 272 12.84 -15.86 -18.55
CA ARG A 272 12.47 -15.40 -19.87
C ARG A 272 13.66 -15.50 -20.80
N TYR A 273 13.41 -15.97 -22.01
CA TYR A 273 14.43 -16.10 -23.03
C TYR A 273 14.10 -15.18 -24.18
N ILE A 274 15.02 -14.29 -24.56
CA ILE A 274 14.84 -13.42 -25.72
C ILE A 274 14.67 -14.31 -26.95
N THR A 275 13.60 -14.08 -27.71
CA THR A 275 13.31 -14.83 -28.93
C THR A 275 13.20 -13.88 -30.12
N LYS A 276 13.57 -14.37 -31.30
CA LYS A 276 13.39 -13.62 -32.55
C LYS A 276 11.98 -13.85 -33.06
N LEU A 277 11.37 -12.80 -33.61
CA LEU A 277 10.14 -12.91 -34.37
C LEU A 277 10.44 -13.20 -35.85
N SER A 278 9.55 -13.98 -36.47
CA SER A 278 9.50 -14.18 -37.92
C SER A 278 8.85 -12.97 -38.62
N GLU A 279 9.05 -12.81 -39.93
CA GLU A 279 8.47 -11.70 -40.70
C GLU A 279 6.93 -11.61 -40.59
N PRO A 280 6.16 -12.72 -40.58
CA PRO A 280 4.72 -12.66 -40.30
C PRO A 280 4.41 -12.12 -38.90
N GLU A 281 5.15 -12.53 -37.86
CA GLU A 281 4.94 -12.05 -36.48
C GLU A 281 5.31 -10.56 -36.32
N VAL A 282 6.36 -10.08 -36.99
CA VAL A 282 6.69 -8.64 -37.05
C VAL A 282 5.57 -7.87 -37.75
N THR A 283 4.99 -8.43 -38.82
CA THR A 283 3.84 -7.84 -39.51
C THR A 283 2.60 -7.81 -38.61
N MET A 284 2.33 -8.87 -37.84
CA MET A 284 1.25 -8.90 -36.83
C MET A 284 1.47 -7.81 -35.76
N ALA A 285 2.68 -7.71 -35.19
CA ALA A 285 3.02 -6.69 -34.19
C ALA A 285 2.81 -5.26 -34.73
N THR A 286 3.24 -5.01 -35.96
CA THR A 286 3.04 -3.74 -36.68
C THR A 286 1.55 -3.42 -36.85
N SER A 287 0.74 -4.41 -37.25
CA SER A 287 -0.70 -4.26 -37.45
C SER A 287 -1.43 -4.00 -36.14
N ILE A 288 -1.10 -4.72 -35.05
CA ILE A 288 -1.68 -4.52 -33.72
C ILE A 288 -1.41 -3.10 -33.22
N SER A 289 -0.15 -2.65 -33.24
CA SER A 289 0.22 -1.31 -32.76
C SER A 289 -0.56 -0.20 -33.51
N LYS A 290 -0.71 -0.32 -34.83
CA LYS A 290 -1.47 0.63 -35.67
C LYS A 290 -2.99 0.55 -35.49
N ALA A 291 -3.54 -0.65 -35.30
CA ALA A 291 -4.98 -0.89 -35.17
C ALA A 291 -5.52 -0.26 -33.88
N PHE A 292 -4.90 -0.64 -32.75
CA PHE A 292 -5.24 -0.16 -31.40
C PHE A 292 -4.66 1.24 -31.08
N LYS A 293 -3.86 1.82 -31.99
CA LYS A 293 -3.08 3.07 -31.80
C LYS A 293 -2.29 3.07 -30.47
N GLN A 294 -1.76 1.91 -30.10
CA GLN A 294 -0.89 1.74 -28.94
C GLN A 294 0.54 1.61 -29.46
N ASN A 295 1.33 2.69 -29.39
CA ASN A 295 2.73 2.63 -29.80
C ASN A 295 3.52 1.72 -28.85
N ILE A 296 3.32 1.86 -27.54
CA ILE A 296 3.83 0.91 -26.56
C ILE A 296 2.72 -0.09 -26.26
N CYS A 297 2.83 -1.29 -26.83
CA CYS A 297 1.83 -2.36 -26.67
C CYS A 297 2.48 -3.71 -26.39
N GLY A 298 2.00 -4.40 -25.36
CA GLY A 298 2.27 -5.80 -25.07
C GLY A 298 1.16 -6.73 -25.56
N PHE A 299 1.50 -7.88 -26.12
CA PHE A 299 0.55 -8.93 -26.49
C PHE A 299 1.20 -10.32 -26.42
N ASP A 300 0.37 -11.36 -26.32
CA ASP A 300 0.81 -12.75 -26.18
C ASP A 300 0.46 -13.56 -27.43
N LEU A 301 1.39 -14.41 -27.87
CA LEU A 301 1.20 -15.31 -29.01
C LEU A 301 1.70 -16.74 -28.72
N LEU A 302 1.10 -17.70 -29.40
CA LEU A 302 1.46 -19.12 -29.40
C LEU A 302 1.98 -19.53 -30.78
N ARG A 303 3.01 -20.38 -30.81
CA ARG A 303 3.65 -20.90 -32.03
C ARG A 303 3.38 -22.38 -32.20
N VAL A 304 2.81 -22.79 -33.33
CA VAL A 304 2.55 -24.20 -33.68
C VAL A 304 2.99 -24.46 -35.11
N GLY A 305 4.02 -25.29 -35.27
CA GLY A 305 4.72 -25.47 -36.54
C GLY A 305 5.14 -24.11 -37.14
N ASN A 306 4.72 -23.84 -38.37
CA ASN A 306 5.03 -22.59 -39.08
C ASN A 306 3.94 -21.51 -38.92
N LYS A 307 3.05 -21.61 -37.93
CA LYS A 307 1.98 -20.63 -37.68
C LYS A 307 2.09 -20.03 -36.28
N SER A 308 1.65 -18.78 -36.17
CA SER A 308 1.58 -18.04 -34.91
C SER A 308 0.18 -17.47 -34.73
N TYR A 309 -0.36 -17.56 -33.52
CA TYR A 309 -1.70 -17.09 -33.15
C TYR A 309 -1.62 -16.15 -31.95
N VAL A 310 -2.25 -14.98 -32.05
CA VAL A 310 -2.37 -14.03 -30.94
C VAL A 310 -3.51 -14.47 -30.04
N ILE A 311 -3.24 -14.51 -28.72
CA ILE A 311 -4.17 -15.01 -27.70
C ILE A 311 -4.61 -13.95 -26.69
N ASP A 312 -3.89 -12.82 -26.58
CA ASP A 312 -4.20 -11.75 -25.65
C ASP A 312 -3.50 -10.43 -26.07
N VAL A 313 -4.15 -9.28 -25.89
CA VAL A 313 -3.58 -7.94 -26.17
C VAL A 313 -3.77 -7.06 -24.94
N ASN A 314 -2.66 -6.65 -24.32
CA ASN A 314 -2.65 -6.06 -22.98
C ASN A 314 -2.58 -4.52 -22.99
N GLY A 315 -2.33 -3.89 -24.15
CA GLY A 315 -2.01 -2.45 -24.19
C GLY A 315 -0.66 -2.15 -23.54
N TRP A 316 -0.57 -1.09 -22.75
CA TRP A 316 0.69 -0.57 -22.22
C TRP A 316 1.49 -1.61 -21.41
N SER A 317 2.69 -1.97 -21.90
CA SER A 317 3.54 -2.96 -21.26
C SER A 317 5.02 -2.74 -21.59
N PHE A 318 5.88 -2.83 -20.58
CA PHE A 318 7.34 -2.75 -20.73
C PHE A 318 8.02 -4.08 -20.40
N VAL A 319 9.12 -4.35 -21.09
CA VAL A 319 10.09 -5.39 -20.72
C VAL A 319 10.73 -5.04 -19.38
N LYS A 320 11.20 -6.07 -18.63
CA LYS A 320 11.75 -5.90 -17.28
C LYS A 320 13.17 -6.41 -17.19
N GLY A 321 14.09 -5.53 -16.81
CA GLY A 321 15.49 -5.87 -16.53
C GLY A 321 16.35 -6.08 -17.77
N ASN A 322 16.01 -5.41 -18.89
CA ASN A 322 16.73 -5.49 -20.16
C ASN A 322 17.16 -4.07 -20.56
N ASP A 323 18.44 -3.74 -20.37
CA ASP A 323 18.94 -2.40 -20.64
C ASP A 323 18.92 -2.04 -22.13
N PHE A 324 19.18 -2.99 -23.04
CA PHE A 324 19.07 -2.76 -24.49
C PHE A 324 17.64 -2.35 -24.90
N TYR A 325 16.62 -2.96 -24.30
CA TYR A 325 15.23 -2.53 -24.50
C TYR A 325 14.98 -1.12 -23.93
N TYR A 326 15.54 -0.78 -22.77
CA TYR A 326 15.40 0.56 -22.19
C TYR A 326 16.10 1.64 -23.03
N ASP A 327 17.29 1.35 -23.54
CA ASP A 327 18.03 2.22 -24.47
C ASP A 327 17.20 2.47 -25.74
N LYS A 328 16.72 1.39 -26.38
CA LYS A 328 15.89 1.50 -27.60
C LYS A 328 14.55 2.16 -27.35
N CYS A 329 13.92 1.94 -26.20
CA CYS A 329 12.67 2.61 -25.85
C CYS A 329 12.87 4.11 -25.65
N ALA A 330 13.93 4.52 -24.94
CA ALA A 330 14.26 5.92 -24.74
C ALA A 330 14.64 6.63 -26.06
N GLU A 331 15.41 5.97 -26.92
CA GLU A 331 15.76 6.46 -28.26
C GLU A 331 14.50 6.70 -29.12
N ILE A 332 13.62 5.71 -29.22
CA ILE A 332 12.42 5.80 -30.06
C ILE A 332 11.40 6.78 -29.49
N LEU A 333 11.21 6.83 -28.16
CA LEU A 333 10.34 7.83 -27.53
C LEU A 333 10.91 9.24 -27.65
N GLY A 334 12.22 9.42 -27.52
CA GLY A 334 12.87 10.71 -27.74
C GLY A 334 12.67 11.19 -29.18
N ASN A 335 12.86 10.30 -30.15
CA ASN A 335 12.55 10.59 -31.56
C ASN A 335 11.06 10.86 -31.79
N PHE A 336 10.15 10.13 -31.13
CA PHE A 336 8.72 10.40 -31.19
C PHE A 336 8.40 11.83 -30.71
N CYS A 337 8.99 12.26 -29.59
CA CYS A 337 8.85 13.64 -29.09
C CYS A 337 9.36 14.66 -30.10
N LYS A 338 10.56 14.47 -30.67
CA LYS A 338 11.15 15.37 -31.67
C LYS A 338 10.27 15.57 -32.91
N HIS A 339 9.70 14.49 -33.45
CA HIS A 339 9.05 14.50 -34.77
C HIS A 339 7.54 14.81 -34.71
N ASN A 340 6.85 14.52 -33.61
CA ASN A 340 5.39 14.65 -33.54
C ASN A 340 4.91 15.94 -32.85
N VAL A 341 5.75 16.60 -32.05
CA VAL A 341 5.41 17.91 -31.46
C VAL A 341 5.67 19.00 -32.50
N PRO A 342 4.65 19.77 -32.94
CA PRO A 342 4.83 20.78 -33.98
C PRO A 342 5.83 21.87 -33.55
N PRO A 343 6.56 22.50 -34.50
CA PRO A 343 7.43 23.63 -34.19
C PRO A 343 6.60 24.80 -33.68
N VAL A 344 7.04 25.42 -32.58
CA VAL A 344 6.43 26.66 -32.07
C VAL A 344 6.58 27.74 -33.14
N ARG A 345 5.46 28.25 -33.66
CA ARG A 345 5.48 29.40 -34.57
C ARG A 345 5.81 30.65 -33.77
N SER A 346 7.06 31.12 -33.87
CA SER A 346 7.40 32.48 -33.48
C SER A 346 6.55 33.46 -34.30
N LEU A 347 5.65 34.18 -33.62
CA LEU A 347 4.91 35.30 -34.20
C LEU A 347 5.87 36.47 -34.33
N SER A 348 6.24 36.80 -35.57
CA SER A 348 7.31 37.74 -35.84
C SER A 348 6.90 39.22 -35.73
N SER A 349 7.86 40.03 -35.25
CA SER A 349 7.98 41.49 -35.35
C SER A 349 6.95 42.36 -34.62
N GLY A 350 7.35 42.94 -33.48
CA GLY A 350 6.61 43.98 -32.77
C GLY A 350 7.27 44.50 -31.48
N SER A 351 8.39 45.24 -31.61
CA SER A 351 9.15 45.94 -30.55
C SER A 351 9.81 45.11 -29.43
N GLU A 352 11.06 45.45 -29.12
CA GLU A 352 11.84 44.90 -28.02
C GLU A 352 11.39 45.48 -26.67
N THR A 353 11.16 44.64 -25.65
CA THR A 353 11.67 44.75 -24.27
C THR A 353 10.98 43.75 -23.33
N GLY A 354 11.77 43.07 -22.49
CA GLY A 354 11.28 42.47 -21.23
C GLY A 354 10.66 41.07 -21.28
N SER A 355 11.40 40.10 -20.70
CA SER A 355 10.92 38.83 -20.09
C SER A 355 9.77 38.07 -20.76
N THR A 356 10.09 36.91 -21.32
CA THR A 356 9.12 35.82 -21.57
C THR A 356 8.35 35.48 -20.29
N SER A 357 7.07 35.86 -20.25
CA SER A 357 6.16 35.47 -19.18
C SER A 357 5.76 34.00 -19.36
N GLU A 358 6.49 33.09 -18.71
CA GLU A 358 6.02 31.72 -18.52
C GLU A 358 4.67 31.76 -17.79
N GLN A 359 3.60 31.31 -18.46
CA GLN A 359 2.30 31.09 -17.81
C GLN A 359 2.37 29.80 -16.99
N SER A 360 3.08 29.84 -15.86
CA SER A 360 3.12 28.75 -14.90
C SER A 360 1.72 28.51 -14.33
N GLN A 361 1.09 27.41 -14.77
CA GLN A 361 -0.12 26.88 -14.14
C GLN A 361 0.24 26.09 -12.89
N ALA A 362 -0.72 25.95 -11.98
CA ALA A 362 -0.49 25.38 -10.67
C ALA A 362 -0.30 23.85 -10.72
N SER A 363 0.96 23.38 -10.74
CA SER A 363 1.29 21.96 -10.56
C SER A 363 1.74 21.66 -9.14
N TRP A 364 1.36 20.48 -8.64
CA TRP A 364 1.90 19.88 -7.42
C TRP A 364 3.23 19.21 -7.72
N ASN A 365 4.31 19.68 -7.11
CA ASN A 365 5.65 19.12 -7.30
C ASN A 365 6.21 18.60 -5.97
N LEU A 366 7.04 17.54 -6.01
CA LEU A 366 7.74 17.06 -4.82
C LEU A 366 8.73 18.15 -4.37
N LYS A 367 8.51 18.70 -3.17
CA LYS A 367 9.32 19.74 -2.57
C LYS A 367 10.48 19.14 -1.77
N ALA A 368 10.16 18.20 -0.88
CA ALA A 368 11.10 17.57 0.02
C ALA A 368 10.73 16.11 0.31
N THR A 369 11.73 15.33 0.73
CA THR A 369 11.53 13.96 1.22
C THR A 369 12.30 13.74 2.52
N VAL A 370 11.65 13.13 3.50
CA VAL A 370 12.26 12.69 4.76
C VAL A 370 12.01 11.20 4.92
N THR A 371 13.06 10.38 4.99
CA THR A 371 12.92 8.91 4.97
C THR A 371 13.70 8.26 6.10
N VAL A 372 13.01 7.42 6.89
CA VAL A 372 13.62 6.61 7.94
C VAL A 372 13.73 5.16 7.45
N PHE A 373 14.94 4.61 7.45
CA PHE A 373 15.29 3.26 7.02
C PHE A 373 15.68 2.36 8.19
N ARG A 374 15.16 1.14 8.23
CA ARG A 374 15.81 0.01 8.93
C ARG A 374 17.11 -0.32 8.20
N HIS A 375 18.15 -0.72 8.91
CA HIS A 375 19.37 -1.25 8.29
C HIS A 375 19.11 -2.46 7.38
N GLY A 376 20.05 -2.74 6.47
CA GLY A 376 20.01 -3.95 5.63
C GLY A 376 20.29 -5.23 6.42
N ASP A 377 20.24 -6.36 5.73
CA ASP A 377 20.44 -7.71 6.27
C ASP A 377 21.75 -7.88 7.09
N ARG A 378 21.75 -8.85 8.00
CA ARG A 378 22.87 -9.09 8.91
C ARG A 378 22.99 -10.54 9.37
N THR A 379 24.15 -10.86 9.91
CA THR A 379 24.41 -12.18 10.50
C THR A 379 23.70 -12.37 11.86
N PRO A 380 23.37 -13.63 12.21
CA PRO A 380 23.14 -14.11 13.56
C PRO A 380 23.87 -13.32 14.66
N LYS A 381 23.22 -12.74 15.67
CA LYS A 381 23.95 -12.36 16.90
C LYS A 381 24.18 -13.62 17.72
N GLN A 382 25.42 -14.11 17.76
CA GLN A 382 25.79 -15.41 18.33
C GLN A 382 26.62 -15.27 19.61
N LYS A 383 26.55 -16.28 20.48
CA LYS A 383 27.38 -16.39 21.70
C LYS A 383 27.76 -17.85 21.98
N LEU A 384 29.06 -18.14 22.03
CA LEU A 384 29.62 -19.37 22.59
C LEU A 384 29.86 -19.13 24.09
N LYS A 385 29.41 -20.03 24.95
CA LYS A 385 29.67 -19.99 26.40
C LYS A 385 30.23 -21.33 26.83
N ARG A 386 31.42 -21.34 27.44
CA ARG A 386 32.06 -22.52 28.05
C ARG A 386 32.54 -22.17 29.46
N SER A 387 32.49 -23.13 30.39
CA SER A 387 32.77 -22.90 31.81
C SER A 387 33.78 -23.92 32.33
N PHE A 388 34.95 -23.43 32.71
CA PHE A 388 36.11 -24.23 33.10
C PHE A 388 36.30 -24.16 34.62
N LYS A 389 36.41 -25.29 35.30
CA LYS A 389 36.51 -25.33 36.77
C LYS A 389 37.96 -25.08 37.19
N ALA A 390 38.18 -24.16 38.13
CA ALA A 390 39.52 -23.72 38.49
C ALA A 390 40.36 -24.75 39.25
N LYS A 391 39.74 -25.86 39.68
CA LYS A 391 40.42 -27.01 40.29
C LYS A 391 41.05 -27.96 39.25
N ASP A 392 40.63 -27.89 37.98
CA ASP A 392 41.06 -28.82 36.94
C ASP A 392 42.36 -28.26 36.32
N SER A 393 43.48 -28.97 36.49
CA SER A 393 44.85 -28.44 36.25
C SER A 393 45.09 -27.92 34.83
N TRP A 394 44.47 -28.54 33.83
CA TRP A 394 44.56 -28.12 32.42
C TRP A 394 43.97 -26.73 32.15
N THR A 395 43.17 -26.18 33.06
CA THR A 395 42.54 -24.87 32.90
C THR A 395 43.45 -23.69 33.24
N ALA A 396 44.64 -23.94 33.80
CA ALA A 396 45.56 -22.90 34.27
C ALA A 396 45.89 -21.82 33.21
N PRO A 397 46.25 -22.15 31.95
CA PRO A 397 46.57 -21.12 30.95
C PRO A 397 45.42 -20.15 30.67
N LEU A 398 44.17 -20.62 30.77
CA LEU A 398 42.97 -19.80 30.60
C LEU A 398 42.67 -18.95 31.83
N ILE A 399 43.02 -19.42 33.03
CA ILE A 399 42.83 -18.70 34.30
C ILE A 399 43.90 -17.62 34.47
N ASP A 400 45.11 -17.84 33.99
CA ASP A 400 46.20 -16.86 34.05
C ASP A 400 45.88 -15.59 33.25
N LEU A 401 45.04 -15.69 32.20
CA LEU A 401 44.47 -14.53 31.49
C LEU A 401 43.64 -13.60 32.39
N LEU A 402 43.14 -14.07 33.54
CA LEU A 402 42.47 -13.21 34.51
C LEU A 402 43.45 -12.27 35.23
N GLN A 403 44.74 -12.57 35.27
CA GLN A 403 45.77 -11.78 35.97
C GLN A 403 45.39 -11.47 37.43
N GLY A 404 44.73 -12.41 38.11
CA GLY A 404 44.22 -12.24 39.48
C GLY A 404 42.99 -11.33 39.65
N ARG A 405 42.43 -10.77 38.57
CA ARG A 405 41.22 -9.94 38.62
C ARG A 405 40.01 -10.76 39.07
N ARG A 406 39.17 -10.15 39.91
CA ARG A 406 37.92 -10.74 40.43
C ARG A 406 36.67 -10.34 39.64
N GLU A 407 36.82 -9.45 38.65
CA GLU A 407 35.73 -8.89 37.84
C GLU A 407 35.73 -9.45 36.41
N GLU A 408 34.67 -9.17 35.65
CA GLU A 408 34.57 -9.56 34.24
C GLU A 408 35.56 -8.79 33.37
N ILE A 409 36.42 -9.52 32.64
CA ILE A 409 37.30 -8.94 31.61
C ILE A 409 36.59 -9.03 30.26
N ILE A 410 36.59 -7.95 29.48
CA ILE A 410 36.02 -7.90 28.12
C ILE A 410 37.11 -7.51 27.13
N LEU A 411 37.60 -8.49 26.37
CA LEU A 411 38.54 -8.29 25.27
C LEU A 411 37.77 -7.98 23.97
N ARG A 412 38.20 -6.92 23.28
CA ARG A 412 37.71 -6.50 21.95
C ARG A 412 38.81 -6.45 20.89
N GLN A 413 40.05 -6.64 21.32
CA GLN A 413 41.29 -6.67 20.56
C GLN A 413 42.19 -7.72 21.22
N GLN A 414 43.28 -8.13 20.56
CA GLN A 414 44.20 -9.16 21.07
C GLN A 414 43.50 -10.48 21.43
N LEU A 415 42.46 -10.84 20.67
CA LEU A 415 41.65 -12.04 20.92
C LEU A 415 42.48 -13.32 20.75
N ASP A 416 43.58 -13.25 20.00
CA ASP A 416 44.58 -14.31 19.83
C ASP A 416 45.12 -14.85 21.15
N LEU A 417 45.25 -14.01 22.19
CA LEU A 417 45.69 -14.43 23.53
C LEU A 417 44.84 -15.56 24.09
N VAL A 418 43.53 -15.53 23.81
CA VAL A 418 42.57 -16.54 24.28
C VAL A 418 42.69 -17.83 23.48
N SER A 419 42.91 -17.76 22.16
CA SER A 419 43.18 -18.96 21.36
C SER A 419 44.53 -19.59 21.69
N THR A 420 45.58 -18.82 21.95
CA THR A 420 46.89 -19.35 22.39
C THR A 420 46.78 -20.05 23.74
N ALA A 421 46.13 -19.43 24.73
CA ALA A 421 45.87 -20.07 26.03
C ALA A 421 45.00 -21.33 25.91
N ALA A 422 44.02 -21.35 24.99
CA ALA A 422 43.24 -22.55 24.70
C ALA A 422 44.07 -23.65 24.04
N GLU A 423 44.99 -23.33 23.12
CA GLU A 423 45.93 -24.28 22.51
C GLU A 423 46.95 -24.85 23.51
N GLU A 424 47.36 -24.07 24.50
CA GLU A 424 48.19 -24.53 25.61
C GLU A 424 47.40 -25.46 26.54
N ALA A 425 46.20 -25.04 26.96
CA ALA A 425 45.28 -25.87 27.74
C ALA A 425 44.98 -27.22 27.05
N ARG A 426 44.84 -27.22 25.71
CA ARG A 426 44.57 -28.43 24.91
C ARG A 426 45.71 -29.46 24.94
N LYS A 427 46.93 -29.07 25.29
CA LYS A 427 48.10 -29.97 25.37
C LYS A 427 48.24 -30.63 26.74
N LEU A 428 47.42 -30.26 27.72
CA LEU A 428 47.46 -30.75 29.09
C LEU A 428 46.52 -31.94 29.29
N ASP A 429 46.87 -32.84 30.21
CA ASP A 429 46.10 -34.06 30.46
C ASP A 429 44.72 -33.76 31.07
N GLY A 430 43.72 -34.56 30.69
CA GLY A 430 42.32 -34.37 31.07
C GLY A 430 41.61 -33.16 30.45
N ALA A 431 42.21 -32.47 29.48
CA ALA A 431 41.61 -31.30 28.84
C ALA A 431 40.33 -31.60 28.04
N GLN A 432 39.41 -30.64 28.01
CA GLN A 432 38.19 -30.71 27.19
C GLN A 432 38.49 -30.33 25.73
N THR A 433 39.20 -31.19 25.01
CA THR A 433 39.75 -30.94 23.67
C THR A 433 38.71 -30.40 22.68
N GLU A 434 37.51 -30.99 22.62
CA GLU A 434 36.47 -30.60 21.66
C GLU A 434 35.92 -29.17 21.89
N ASP A 435 35.77 -28.78 23.17
CA ASP A 435 35.35 -27.43 23.57
C ASP A 435 36.46 -26.40 23.32
N LEU A 436 37.70 -26.76 23.60
CA LEU A 436 38.87 -25.91 23.32
C LEU A 436 39.05 -25.72 21.81
N ASP A 437 38.95 -26.78 21.02
CA ASP A 437 39.02 -26.71 19.54
C ASP A 437 37.90 -25.83 18.96
N LEU A 438 36.69 -25.87 19.54
CA LEU A 438 35.61 -24.96 19.12
C LEU A 438 35.91 -23.50 19.50
N VAL A 439 36.45 -23.23 20.69
CA VAL A 439 36.88 -21.88 21.10
C VAL A 439 37.96 -21.35 20.15
N ILE A 440 38.98 -22.17 19.84
CA ILE A 440 40.07 -21.83 18.92
C ILE A 440 39.55 -21.56 17.51
N ASP A 441 38.70 -22.42 16.96
CA ASP A 441 38.12 -22.28 15.61
C ASP A 441 37.25 -21.03 15.49
N VAL A 442 36.39 -20.76 16.48
CA VAL A 442 35.55 -19.54 16.53
C VAL A 442 36.43 -18.29 16.58
N ILE A 443 37.42 -18.23 17.47
CA ILE A 443 38.29 -17.05 17.60
C ILE A 443 39.05 -16.83 16.30
N ASN A 444 39.71 -17.86 15.75
CA ASN A 444 40.49 -17.72 14.53
C ASN A 444 39.65 -17.30 13.31
N ARG A 445 38.39 -17.76 13.20
CA ARG A 445 37.48 -17.34 12.11
C ARG A 445 36.84 -15.97 12.30
N LYS A 446 36.60 -15.54 13.54
CA LYS A 446 35.77 -14.36 13.83
C LYS A 446 36.56 -13.18 14.40
N LYS A 447 37.85 -13.33 14.77
CA LYS A 447 38.65 -12.26 15.42
C LYS A 447 38.79 -10.96 14.61
N GLU A 448 38.76 -11.05 13.29
CA GLU A 448 38.82 -9.89 12.39
C GLU A 448 37.46 -9.18 12.23
N MET A 449 36.36 -9.80 12.67
CA MET A 449 35.02 -9.20 12.58
C MET A 449 34.84 -8.14 13.69
N PRO A 450 34.48 -6.88 13.37
CA PRO A 450 34.50 -5.76 14.32
C PRO A 450 33.65 -5.91 15.59
N GLY A 451 32.54 -6.64 15.53
CA GLY A 451 31.66 -6.92 16.66
C GLY A 451 32.12 -8.05 17.57
N THR A 452 33.17 -8.79 17.21
CA THR A 452 33.67 -9.93 17.98
C THR A 452 34.29 -9.47 19.29
N LYS A 453 33.87 -10.08 20.40
CA LYS A 453 34.43 -9.84 21.74
C LYS A 453 34.45 -11.11 22.56
N VAL A 454 35.45 -11.23 23.42
CA VAL A 454 35.57 -12.32 24.39
C VAL A 454 35.37 -11.76 25.79
N GLN A 455 34.53 -12.41 26.59
CA GLN A 455 34.30 -12.07 27.99
C GLN A 455 34.78 -13.21 28.89
N MET A 456 35.59 -12.89 29.89
CA MET A 456 36.07 -13.84 30.89
C MET A 456 35.43 -13.46 32.22
N LYS A 457 34.50 -14.29 32.70
CA LYS A 457 33.75 -14.08 33.94
C LYS A 457 34.24 -15.06 35.02
N PRO A 458 35.05 -14.65 35.99
CA PRO A 458 35.37 -15.47 37.14
C PRO A 458 34.13 -15.62 38.05
N ALA A 459 33.96 -16.79 38.66
CA ALA A 459 32.96 -17.03 39.69
C ALA A 459 33.65 -17.63 40.92
N PHE A 460 33.36 -17.07 42.09
CA PHE A 460 34.01 -17.43 43.34
C PHE A 460 33.05 -18.19 44.25
N LYS A 461 33.59 -19.17 44.98
CA LYS A 461 32.91 -19.88 46.06
C LYS A 461 33.83 -19.91 47.27
N ASP A 462 33.32 -19.57 48.45
CA ASP A 462 34.08 -19.52 49.70
C ASP A 462 35.38 -18.71 49.60
N GLY A 463 35.33 -17.59 48.84
CA GLY A 463 36.46 -16.68 48.59
C GLY A 463 37.51 -17.16 47.57
N LYS A 464 37.44 -18.43 47.13
CA LYS A 464 38.32 -19.03 46.12
C LYS A 464 37.66 -19.03 44.74
N LEU A 465 38.46 -19.02 43.67
CA LEU A 465 37.94 -19.16 42.31
C LEU A 465 37.37 -20.58 42.15
N ASP A 466 36.10 -20.70 41.81
CA ASP A 466 35.42 -21.99 41.58
C ASP A 466 35.48 -22.36 40.09
N LYS A 467 35.18 -21.39 39.22
CA LYS A 467 35.20 -21.55 37.76
C LYS A 467 35.42 -20.23 37.05
N MET A 468 35.97 -20.31 35.84
CA MET A 468 35.98 -19.22 34.87
C MET A 468 35.01 -19.55 33.73
N THR A 469 34.08 -18.64 33.43
CA THR A 469 33.22 -18.74 32.24
C THR A 469 33.80 -17.89 31.11
N LEU A 470 34.17 -18.53 30.02
CA LEU A 470 34.55 -17.88 28.76
C LEU A 470 33.30 -17.67 27.90
N ILE A 471 33.11 -16.46 27.37
CA ILE A 471 31.99 -16.12 26.49
C ILE A 471 32.51 -15.39 25.25
N VAL A 472 32.57 -16.08 24.10
CA VAL A 472 32.86 -15.46 22.81
C VAL A 472 31.54 -14.99 22.20
N LYS A 473 31.45 -13.73 21.78
CA LYS A 473 30.26 -13.14 21.13
C LYS A 473 30.66 -12.56 19.79
N TRP A 474 29.89 -12.84 18.74
CA TRP A 474 30.13 -12.37 17.37
C TRP A 474 28.82 -12.18 16.60
N GLY A 475 28.93 -11.61 15.40
CA GLY A 475 27.80 -11.44 14.47
C GLY A 475 26.87 -10.28 14.83
N GLY A 476 25.76 -10.17 14.09
CA GLY A 476 25.09 -8.88 13.87
C GLY A 476 25.81 -8.00 12.84
N GLU A 477 26.75 -8.56 12.09
CA GLU A 477 27.51 -7.85 11.05
C GLU A 477 26.72 -7.71 9.75
N PHE A 478 26.95 -6.61 9.04
CA PHE A 478 26.37 -6.32 7.73
C PHE A 478 26.73 -7.40 6.70
N SER A 479 25.73 -7.94 6.01
CA SER A 479 25.91 -9.08 5.11
C SER A 479 26.23 -8.68 3.65
N HIS A 480 26.46 -9.68 2.79
CA HIS A 480 26.57 -9.48 1.35
C HIS A 480 25.21 -9.23 0.68
N ALA A 481 24.11 -9.74 1.24
CA ALA A 481 22.76 -9.41 0.78
C ALA A 481 22.42 -7.95 1.10
N ALA A 482 22.81 -7.47 2.28
CA ALA A 482 22.64 -6.08 2.70
C ALA A 482 23.33 -5.08 1.77
N ARG A 483 24.52 -5.43 1.25
CA ARG A 483 25.21 -4.64 0.21
C ARG A 483 24.36 -4.47 -1.04
N HIS A 484 23.66 -5.53 -1.44
CA HIS A 484 22.78 -5.50 -2.61
C HIS A 484 21.49 -4.71 -2.33
N GLN A 485 20.84 -4.94 -1.18
CA GLN A 485 19.67 -4.19 -0.72
C GLN A 485 19.94 -2.67 -0.72
N ALA A 486 21.02 -2.24 -0.06
CA ALA A 486 21.41 -0.84 0.06
C ALA A 486 21.72 -0.19 -1.31
N LYS A 487 22.48 -0.90 -2.16
CA LYS A 487 22.83 -0.41 -3.50
C LYS A 487 21.62 -0.33 -4.43
N ASP A 488 20.76 -1.34 -4.44
CA ASP A 488 19.58 -1.32 -5.31
C ASP A 488 18.58 -0.24 -4.87
N TYR A 489 18.35 -0.07 -3.57
CA TYR A 489 17.50 1.03 -3.09
C TYR A 489 18.09 2.39 -3.48
N GLY A 490 19.37 2.66 -3.17
CA GLY A 490 19.98 3.96 -3.46
C GLY A 490 19.95 4.32 -4.95
N GLN A 491 20.25 3.36 -5.83
CA GLN A 491 20.13 3.57 -7.29
C GLN A 491 18.68 3.85 -7.74
N ASN A 492 17.69 3.13 -7.20
CA ASN A 492 16.29 3.32 -7.59
C ASN A 492 15.74 4.65 -7.04
N MET A 493 16.10 5.02 -5.81
CA MET A 493 15.72 6.31 -5.21
C MET A 493 16.40 7.49 -5.91
N ARG A 494 17.66 7.36 -6.36
CA ARG A 494 18.32 8.41 -7.17
C ARG A 494 17.55 8.66 -8.46
N ARG A 495 17.24 7.59 -9.22
CA ARG A 495 16.47 7.67 -10.48
C ARG A 495 15.08 8.29 -10.28
N ASP A 496 14.45 8.04 -9.13
CA ASP A 496 13.17 8.66 -8.75
C ASP A 496 13.34 10.16 -8.48
N MET A 497 14.32 10.53 -7.64
CA MET A 497 14.61 11.93 -7.29
C MET A 497 15.09 12.78 -8.47
N MET A 498 15.81 12.19 -9.43
CA MET A 498 16.21 12.85 -10.68
C MET A 498 15.02 13.21 -11.58
N ILE A 499 13.87 12.55 -11.43
CA ILE A 499 12.64 12.88 -12.15
C ILE A 499 11.76 13.81 -11.29
N MET A 500 11.59 13.48 -10.00
CA MET A 500 10.61 14.14 -9.13
C MET A 500 11.11 15.45 -8.51
N CYS A 501 12.38 15.53 -8.08
CA CYS A 501 12.95 16.74 -7.47
C CYS A 501 14.51 16.75 -7.50
N PRO A 502 15.13 17.12 -8.63
CA PRO A 502 16.60 17.21 -8.74
C PRO A 502 17.24 18.17 -7.72
N LYS A 503 16.50 19.19 -7.28
CA LYS A 503 16.97 20.18 -6.29
C LYS A 503 17.16 19.55 -4.90
N ALA A 504 16.22 18.71 -4.46
CA ALA A 504 16.31 18.01 -3.18
C ALA A 504 17.48 17.00 -3.14
N LEU A 505 17.84 16.39 -4.27
CA LEU A 505 19.00 15.50 -4.38
C LEU A 505 20.33 16.22 -4.07
N LYS A 506 20.47 17.49 -4.48
CA LYS A 506 21.64 18.33 -4.18
C LYS A 506 21.68 18.79 -2.72
N ASN A 507 20.51 18.94 -2.10
CA ASN A 507 20.34 19.34 -0.70
C ASN A 507 20.06 18.12 0.20
N CYS A 508 20.86 17.05 0.04
CA CYS A 508 20.70 15.81 0.80
C CYS A 508 21.56 15.78 2.07
N THR A 509 20.96 15.40 3.20
CA THR A 509 21.66 15.06 4.44
C THR A 509 21.35 13.62 4.84
N ILE A 510 22.38 12.83 5.15
CA ILE A 510 22.24 11.43 5.54
C ILE A 510 22.71 11.24 6.98
N TYR A 511 21.78 10.90 7.86
CA TYR A 511 21.96 10.60 9.26
C TYR A 511 22.02 9.09 9.50
N THR A 512 22.83 8.65 10.47
CA THR A 512 22.93 7.24 10.86
C THR A 512 23.10 7.04 12.37
N SER A 513 22.58 5.92 12.87
CA SER A 513 23.02 5.31 14.14
C SER A 513 24.54 5.07 14.13
N SER A 514 25.15 5.01 15.33
CA SER A 514 26.55 4.60 15.51
C SER A 514 26.77 3.08 15.47
N GLU A 515 25.72 2.26 15.38
CA GLU A 515 25.87 0.80 15.23
C GLU A 515 26.38 0.47 13.82
N ARG A 516 27.56 -0.14 13.73
CA ARG A 516 28.33 -0.33 12.47
C ARG A 516 27.55 -0.94 11.30
N ARG A 517 26.60 -1.85 11.55
CA ARG A 517 25.73 -2.43 10.50
C ARG A 517 24.79 -1.40 9.85
N VAL A 518 24.37 -0.41 10.63
CA VAL A 518 23.53 0.70 10.20
C VAL A 518 24.37 1.68 9.40
N THR A 519 25.55 2.05 9.91
CA THR A 519 26.52 2.90 9.21
C THR A 519 26.92 2.29 7.86
N ALA A 520 27.26 1.00 7.80
CA ALA A 520 27.60 0.31 6.55
C ALA A 520 26.44 0.25 5.55
N SER A 521 25.18 0.17 6.04
CA SER A 521 23.99 0.29 5.18
C SER A 521 23.89 1.69 4.57
N ALA A 522 24.07 2.72 5.40
CA ALA A 522 24.04 4.13 4.98
C ALA A 522 25.19 4.47 4.00
N GLU A 523 26.40 3.98 4.23
CA GLU A 523 27.58 4.17 3.36
C GLU A 523 27.33 3.64 1.95
N ILE A 524 26.91 2.38 1.83
CA ILE A 524 26.68 1.73 0.53
C ILE A 524 25.46 2.31 -0.17
N PHE A 525 24.42 2.68 0.57
CA PHE A 525 23.29 3.42 0.03
C PHE A 525 23.75 4.78 -0.52
N ALA A 526 24.46 5.59 0.28
CA ALA A 526 24.91 6.93 -0.08
C ALA A 526 25.82 6.92 -1.31
N ALA A 527 26.76 5.97 -1.38
CA ALA A 527 27.63 5.73 -2.53
C ALA A 527 26.90 5.26 -3.80
N SER A 528 25.58 5.01 -3.74
CA SER A 528 24.75 4.66 -4.90
C SER A 528 23.60 5.65 -5.15
N PHE A 529 23.31 6.50 -4.17
CA PHE A 529 22.28 7.53 -4.20
C PHE A 529 22.85 8.91 -4.58
N LEU A 530 23.98 9.30 -3.98
CA LEU A 530 24.62 10.60 -4.20
C LEU A 530 25.65 10.60 -5.33
N ASP A 531 26.33 9.47 -5.54
CA ASP A 531 27.39 9.34 -6.55
C ASP A 531 26.86 9.62 -7.97
N ASP A 532 27.55 10.50 -8.70
CA ASP A 532 27.21 10.87 -10.07
C ASP A 532 28.25 10.26 -11.03
N PRO A 533 27.84 9.34 -11.93
CA PRO A 533 28.75 8.76 -12.91
C PRO A 533 29.39 9.79 -13.86
N GLU A 534 28.78 10.97 -14.07
CA GLU A 534 29.35 12.04 -14.89
C GLU A 534 30.22 13.03 -14.08
N GLU A 535 30.03 13.13 -12.76
CA GLU A 535 30.83 13.98 -11.85
C GLU A 535 31.33 13.21 -10.60
N PRO A 536 32.32 12.30 -10.74
CA PRO A 536 32.87 11.53 -9.61
C PRO A 536 33.64 12.44 -8.64
N SER A 537 32.96 12.96 -7.63
CA SER A 537 33.53 13.89 -6.66
C SER A 537 34.53 13.21 -5.73
N GLN A 538 35.73 13.77 -5.58
CA GLN A 538 36.81 13.21 -4.74
C GLN A 538 36.65 13.48 -3.22
N LYS A 539 35.52 14.05 -2.76
CA LYS A 539 35.29 14.29 -1.34
C LYS A 539 34.60 13.08 -0.70
N PRO A 540 35.05 12.62 0.49
CA PRO A 540 34.38 11.52 1.18
C PRO A 540 32.94 11.91 1.57
N LEU A 541 32.03 10.94 1.45
CA LEU A 541 30.61 11.09 1.81
C LEU A 541 30.48 11.48 3.28
N GLN A 542 29.98 12.70 3.56
CA GLN A 542 29.84 13.21 4.92
C GLN A 542 28.53 12.69 5.56
N LEU A 543 28.56 11.45 6.05
CA LEU A 543 27.49 10.89 6.88
C LEU A 543 27.51 11.52 8.29
N VAL A 544 26.33 11.84 8.82
CA VAL A 544 26.18 12.47 10.15
C VAL A 544 25.72 11.43 11.17
N ILE A 545 26.60 11.04 12.10
CA ILE A 545 26.24 10.09 13.16
C ILE A 545 25.46 10.82 14.27
N ARG A 546 24.18 10.47 14.48
CA ARG A 546 23.29 11.08 15.50
C ARG A 546 22.87 10.04 16.54
N LYS A 547 23.77 9.78 17.50
CA LYS A 547 23.52 8.83 18.61
C LYS A 547 22.31 9.21 19.45
N ASP A 548 22.11 10.51 19.64
CA ASP A 548 21.02 11.14 20.37
C ASP A 548 19.63 10.94 19.72
N LEU A 549 19.59 10.61 18.42
CA LEU A 549 18.34 10.41 17.66
C LEU A 549 18.10 8.97 17.20
N LEU A 550 19.16 8.17 17.00
CA LEU A 550 19.12 6.93 16.23
C LEU A 550 19.72 5.71 16.94
N ASP A 551 20.30 5.87 18.14
CA ASP A 551 20.77 4.74 18.96
C ASP A 551 19.75 4.44 20.07
N ASP A 552 19.58 3.16 20.45
CA ASP A 552 18.62 2.74 21.47
C ASP A 552 18.91 3.38 22.83
N SER A 553 17.89 4.03 23.40
CA SER A 553 17.88 4.46 24.80
C SER A 553 17.47 3.31 25.71
N ASN A 554 17.83 3.37 27.00
CA ASN A 554 17.28 2.46 28.01
C ASN A 554 15.92 2.93 28.58
N ALA A 555 15.37 4.04 28.10
CA ALA A 555 14.23 4.71 28.75
C ALA A 555 12.95 3.86 28.72
N ALA A 556 12.68 3.15 27.62
CA ALA A 556 11.50 2.29 27.46
C ALA A 556 11.69 0.87 28.04
N LYS A 557 12.85 0.55 28.63
CA LYS A 557 13.23 -0.83 28.93
C LYS A 557 12.27 -1.53 29.90
N GLU A 558 11.84 -0.85 30.96
CA GLU A 558 10.95 -1.45 31.97
C GLU A 558 9.54 -1.71 31.41
N ASP A 559 9.05 -0.82 30.55
CA ASP A 559 7.78 -0.98 29.84
C ASP A 559 7.86 -2.16 28.84
N MET A 560 8.94 -2.26 28.08
CA MET A 560 9.19 -3.39 27.18
C MET A 560 9.38 -4.72 27.92
N ASP A 561 10.10 -4.75 29.05
CA ASP A 561 10.24 -5.94 29.89
C ASP A 561 8.89 -6.36 30.51
N THR A 562 7.98 -5.41 30.74
CA THR A 562 6.60 -5.68 31.21
C THR A 562 5.74 -6.25 30.08
N VAL A 563 5.75 -5.63 28.91
CA VAL A 563 5.13 -6.13 27.67
C VAL A 563 5.61 -7.55 27.34
N LYS A 564 6.90 -7.82 27.44
CA LYS A 564 7.47 -9.15 27.19
C LYS A 564 6.97 -10.22 28.16
N LYS A 565 6.75 -9.88 29.44
CA LYS A 565 6.12 -10.81 30.41
C LYS A 565 4.67 -11.13 30.01
N SER A 566 3.91 -10.12 29.59
CA SER A 566 2.53 -10.32 29.09
C SER A 566 2.49 -11.19 27.83
N LEU A 567 3.39 -10.94 26.87
CA LEU A 567 3.54 -11.79 25.69
C LEU A 567 3.91 -13.23 26.06
N LYS A 568 4.88 -13.43 26.96
CA LYS A 568 5.26 -14.76 27.46
C LYS A 568 4.11 -15.50 28.14
N ALA A 569 3.21 -14.79 28.83
CA ALA A 569 1.98 -15.38 29.37
C ALA A 569 0.98 -15.76 28.26
N SER A 570 0.79 -14.92 27.25
CA SER A 570 -0.13 -15.16 26.13
C SER A 570 0.28 -16.31 25.19
N LEU A 571 1.57 -16.69 25.19
CA LEU A 571 2.12 -17.80 24.38
C LEU A 571 2.14 -19.15 25.12
N ARG A 572 1.60 -19.23 26.34
CA ARG A 572 1.50 -20.49 27.09
C ARG A 572 0.32 -21.32 26.62
N ALA A 573 0.57 -22.56 26.21
CA ALA A 573 -0.46 -23.50 25.75
C ALA A 573 -1.44 -23.93 26.86
N ASP A 574 -1.05 -23.81 28.13
CA ASP A 574 -1.87 -24.00 29.34
C ASP A 574 -2.44 -22.69 29.91
N GLY A 575 -2.20 -21.55 29.24
CA GLY A 575 -2.66 -20.23 29.67
C GLY A 575 -4.14 -19.96 29.37
N VAL A 576 -4.71 -18.97 30.09
CA VAL A 576 -6.12 -18.56 29.92
C VAL A 576 -6.41 -18.07 28.50
N ASP A 577 -5.43 -17.42 27.85
CA ASP A 577 -5.52 -16.94 26.47
C ASP A 577 -5.15 -18.01 25.41
N ALA A 578 -4.91 -19.28 25.76
CA ALA A 578 -4.35 -20.27 24.83
C ALA A 578 -5.18 -20.51 23.55
N GLN A 579 -6.50 -20.31 23.60
CA GLN A 579 -7.41 -20.40 22.45
C GLN A 579 -7.75 -19.05 21.80
N LYS A 580 -7.24 -17.95 22.35
CA LYS A 580 -7.57 -16.59 21.91
C LYS A 580 -6.89 -16.28 20.59
N ARG A 581 -7.70 -16.00 19.57
CA ARG A 581 -7.22 -15.49 18.28
C ARG A 581 -7.15 -13.96 18.31
N PRO A 582 -6.01 -13.36 17.94
CA PRO A 582 -5.93 -11.92 17.70
C PRO A 582 -6.90 -11.47 16.60
N GLU A 583 -7.23 -10.19 16.58
CA GLU A 583 -7.97 -9.60 15.47
C GLU A 583 -7.19 -9.75 14.15
N HIS A 584 -7.90 -10.08 13.07
CA HIS A 584 -7.35 -10.41 11.75
C HIS A 584 -6.30 -11.54 11.72
N TRP A 585 -6.32 -12.43 12.72
CA TRP A 585 -5.59 -13.70 12.68
C TRP A 585 -6.12 -14.59 11.55
N PRO A 586 -5.26 -15.29 10.78
CA PRO A 586 -5.74 -16.14 9.69
C PRO A 586 -6.61 -17.29 10.20
N GLU A 587 -7.70 -17.60 9.49
CA GLU A 587 -8.65 -18.64 9.90
C GLU A 587 -8.00 -20.03 9.86
N ASP A 588 -7.16 -20.30 8.86
CA ASP A 588 -6.40 -21.53 8.64
C ASP A 588 -5.27 -21.78 9.66
N MET A 589 -4.93 -20.78 10.48
CA MET A 589 -3.85 -20.88 11.46
C MET A 589 -4.37 -21.20 12.86
N ALA A 590 -3.66 -22.02 13.62
CA ALA A 590 -3.93 -22.22 15.04
C ALA A 590 -3.70 -20.92 15.85
N PRO A 591 -4.32 -20.74 17.03
CA PRO A 591 -4.05 -19.60 17.92
C PRO A 591 -2.56 -19.47 18.30
N PRO A 592 -2.05 -18.28 18.67
CA PRO A 592 -0.62 -18.04 18.86
C PRO A 592 0.09 -19.00 19.84
N ALA A 593 -0.54 -19.35 20.97
CA ALA A 593 0.02 -20.26 21.97
C ALA A 593 0.12 -21.70 21.46
N GLU A 594 -0.92 -22.18 20.79
CA GLU A 594 -0.93 -23.51 20.16
C GLU A 594 0.06 -23.57 18.99
N LEU A 595 0.21 -22.49 18.22
CA LEU A 595 1.18 -22.39 17.15
C LEU A 595 2.63 -22.39 17.68
N ALA A 596 2.90 -21.76 18.82
CA ALA A 596 4.19 -21.88 19.51
C ALA A 596 4.48 -23.33 19.97
N ARG A 597 3.46 -24.05 20.46
CA ARG A 597 3.56 -25.49 20.79
C ARG A 597 3.87 -26.35 19.57
N GLN A 598 3.24 -26.08 18.42
CA GLN A 598 3.49 -26.78 17.16
C GLN A 598 4.92 -26.55 16.65
N ILE A 599 5.41 -25.31 16.70
CA ILE A 599 6.81 -24.97 16.39
C ILE A 599 7.78 -25.78 17.26
N ALA A 600 7.56 -25.83 18.58
CA ALA A 600 8.40 -26.59 19.50
C ALA A 600 8.42 -28.10 19.17
N ALA A 601 7.26 -28.67 18.81
CA ALA A 601 7.16 -30.07 18.40
C ALA A 601 7.92 -30.38 17.09
N ILE A 602 7.82 -29.49 16.10
CA ILE A 602 8.57 -29.60 14.84
C ILE A 602 10.08 -29.48 15.09
N LEU A 603 10.52 -28.51 15.89
CA LEU A 603 11.92 -28.33 16.27
C LEU A 603 12.48 -29.58 16.97
N ALA A 604 11.71 -30.19 17.88
CA ALA A 604 12.11 -31.42 18.57
C ALA A 604 12.27 -32.62 17.61
N HIS A 605 11.49 -32.69 16.53
CA HIS A 605 11.69 -33.67 15.47
C HIS A 605 12.91 -33.33 14.60
N LEU A 606 13.02 -32.10 14.08
CA LEU A 606 14.14 -31.67 13.24
C LEU A 606 15.50 -31.78 13.95
N SER A 607 15.54 -31.65 15.27
CA SER A 607 16.72 -31.94 16.10
C SER A 607 17.22 -33.38 15.95
N LYS A 608 16.32 -34.36 15.80
CA LYS A 608 16.67 -35.77 15.56
C LYS A 608 17.16 -35.98 14.13
N VAL A 609 16.45 -35.43 13.14
CA VAL A 609 16.83 -35.48 11.72
C VAL A 609 18.22 -34.89 11.50
N MET A 610 18.49 -33.70 12.05
CA MET A 610 19.81 -33.07 12.00
C MET A 610 20.89 -33.97 12.61
N LYS A 611 20.68 -34.53 13.80
CA LYS A 611 21.67 -35.41 14.46
C LYS A 611 21.97 -36.66 13.63
N GLN A 612 20.96 -37.25 13.00
CA GLN A 612 21.12 -38.40 12.10
C GLN A 612 21.88 -37.99 10.82
N ASN A 613 21.50 -36.90 10.17
CA ASN A 613 22.11 -36.44 8.92
C ASN A 613 23.55 -35.95 9.10
N PHE A 614 23.90 -35.36 10.25
CA PHE A 614 25.29 -35.04 10.61
C PHE A 614 26.16 -36.29 10.85
N GLN A 615 25.58 -37.48 11.08
CA GLN A 615 26.29 -38.74 11.23
C GLN A 615 26.38 -39.52 9.91
N SER A 616 25.39 -39.38 9.01
CA SER A 616 25.31 -40.16 7.77
C SER A 616 25.86 -39.44 6.54
N LEU A 617 25.82 -38.10 6.49
CA LEU A 617 26.22 -37.31 5.32
C LEU A 617 27.65 -36.77 5.44
N ASP A 618 28.32 -36.62 4.30
CA ASP A 618 29.57 -35.87 4.20
C ASP A 618 29.29 -34.36 4.21
N VAL A 619 29.06 -33.82 5.40
CA VAL A 619 28.57 -32.44 5.60
C VAL A 619 29.49 -31.36 5.01
N GLU A 620 30.80 -31.61 4.96
CA GLU A 620 31.78 -30.68 4.38
C GLU A 620 31.66 -30.56 2.84
N LYS A 621 31.05 -31.55 2.17
CA LYS A 621 30.80 -31.51 0.71
C LYS A 621 29.50 -30.81 0.32
N ILE A 622 28.53 -30.67 1.24
CA ILE A 622 27.20 -30.13 0.95
C ILE A 622 27.27 -28.67 0.48
N GLN A 623 28.04 -27.83 1.19
CA GLN A 623 28.18 -26.41 0.86
C GLN A 623 29.63 -25.95 0.98
N LYS A 624 30.22 -25.47 -0.13
CA LYS A 624 31.61 -24.98 -0.18
C LYS A 624 31.76 -23.50 0.20
N ARG A 625 30.74 -22.68 -0.05
CA ARG A 625 30.78 -21.23 0.20
C ARG A 625 29.82 -20.88 1.33
N TRP A 626 30.34 -20.31 2.41
CA TRP A 626 29.59 -19.91 3.58
C TRP A 626 29.61 -18.39 3.77
N CYS A 627 28.55 -17.84 4.36
CA CYS A 627 28.52 -16.42 4.74
C CYS A 627 29.44 -16.18 5.94
N THR A 628 30.21 -15.08 5.94
CA THR A 628 30.94 -14.57 7.13
C THR A 628 31.68 -15.63 7.95
N HIS A 629 32.46 -16.49 7.28
CA HIS A 629 33.28 -17.54 7.88
C HIS A 629 32.47 -18.54 8.75
N GLU A 630 31.24 -18.85 8.38
CA GLU A 630 30.46 -19.95 8.98
C GLU A 630 30.93 -21.33 8.46
N THR A 631 30.52 -22.42 9.13
CA THR A 631 30.90 -23.81 8.83
C THR A 631 29.78 -24.79 9.24
N PRO A 632 29.83 -26.06 8.80
CA PRO A 632 28.95 -27.11 9.34
C PRO A 632 28.96 -27.21 10.87
N LYS A 633 30.15 -27.10 11.51
CA LYS A 633 30.28 -27.16 12.98
C LYS A 633 29.61 -25.97 13.67
N LEU A 634 29.78 -24.75 13.15
CA LEU A 634 29.16 -23.53 13.71
C LEU A 634 27.64 -23.51 13.50
N PHE A 635 27.19 -23.96 12.33
CA PHE A 635 25.76 -24.19 12.06
C PHE A 635 25.18 -25.17 13.10
N ARG A 636 25.86 -26.30 13.36
CA ARG A 636 25.42 -27.30 14.33
C ARG A 636 25.31 -26.75 15.76
N GLU A 637 26.37 -26.14 16.30
CA GLU A 637 26.36 -25.54 17.65
C GLU A 637 25.20 -24.52 17.80
N ARG A 638 24.97 -23.71 16.76
CA ARG A 638 23.91 -22.70 16.74
C ARG A 638 22.51 -23.31 16.75
N TRP A 639 22.25 -24.35 15.95
CA TRP A 639 20.97 -25.05 15.91
C TRP A 639 20.74 -25.97 17.13
N GLU A 640 21.75 -26.69 17.62
CA GLU A 640 21.65 -27.50 18.84
C GLU A 640 21.31 -26.63 20.06
N LYS A 641 21.93 -25.45 20.17
CA LYS A 641 21.57 -24.47 21.19
C LYS A 641 20.14 -23.95 21.03
N LEU A 642 19.69 -23.65 19.81
CA LEU A 642 18.32 -23.19 19.56
C LEU A 642 17.30 -24.25 19.97
N PHE A 643 17.56 -25.53 19.70
CA PHE A 643 16.70 -26.64 20.13
C PHE A 643 16.62 -26.73 21.66
N ALA A 644 17.75 -26.66 22.37
CA ALA A 644 17.77 -26.68 23.83
C ALA A 644 17.07 -25.46 24.45
N ASP A 645 17.29 -24.27 23.88
CA ASP A 645 16.63 -23.02 24.28
C ASP A 645 15.09 -23.09 24.14
N TYR A 646 14.59 -23.79 23.11
CA TYR A 646 13.15 -24.04 22.88
C TYR A 646 12.58 -25.18 23.73
N GLU A 647 13.40 -26.17 24.11
CA GLU A 647 13.01 -27.25 25.02
C GLU A 647 12.84 -26.72 26.46
N GLU A 648 13.66 -25.75 26.87
CA GLU A 648 13.58 -25.10 28.19
C GLU A 648 12.43 -24.08 28.30
N GLU A 649 12.29 -23.14 27.35
CA GLU A 649 11.26 -22.09 27.40
C GLU A 649 10.59 -21.81 26.04
N PRO A 650 9.69 -22.69 25.53
CA PRO A 650 9.06 -22.52 24.21
C PRO A 650 8.10 -21.32 24.11
N SER A 651 7.69 -20.74 25.24
CA SER A 651 6.81 -19.56 25.31
C SER A 651 7.53 -18.23 25.45
N ASP A 652 8.87 -18.19 25.54
CA ASP A 652 9.62 -16.93 25.62
C ASP A 652 9.61 -16.18 24.27
N PRO A 653 9.10 -14.94 24.20
CA PRO A 653 9.00 -14.16 22.96
C PRO A 653 10.33 -14.03 22.19
N SER A 654 11.48 -13.92 22.89
CA SER A 654 12.77 -13.81 22.19
C SER A 654 13.09 -15.01 21.32
N ARG A 655 12.56 -16.20 21.63
CA ARG A 655 12.83 -17.42 20.87
C ARG A 655 12.19 -17.37 19.50
N THR A 656 11.02 -16.73 19.39
CA THR A 656 10.34 -16.46 18.12
C THR A 656 11.23 -15.61 17.20
N SER A 657 11.77 -14.51 17.73
CA SER A 657 12.67 -13.62 16.98
C SER A 657 14.00 -14.29 16.65
N GLU A 658 14.59 -15.06 17.58
CA GLU A 658 15.80 -15.85 17.32
C GLU A 658 15.57 -16.91 16.22
N LEU A 659 14.44 -17.63 16.23
CA LEU A 659 14.10 -18.65 15.22
C LEU A 659 13.85 -18.03 13.84
N ALA A 660 13.11 -16.92 13.76
CA ALA A 660 12.83 -16.23 12.51
C ALA A 660 14.13 -15.69 11.87
N ASP A 661 15.01 -15.08 12.68
CA ASP A 661 16.36 -14.67 12.27
C ASP A 661 17.19 -15.83 11.72
N MET A 662 17.18 -16.95 12.45
CA MET A 662 17.93 -18.16 12.14
C MET A 662 17.53 -18.75 10.79
N LEU A 663 16.23 -19.01 10.62
CA LEU A 663 15.65 -19.54 9.41
C LEU A 663 15.82 -18.61 8.21
N SER A 664 15.66 -17.30 8.42
CA SER A 664 15.84 -16.30 7.37
C SER A 664 17.30 -16.21 6.92
N HIS A 665 18.25 -16.21 7.85
CA HIS A 665 19.68 -16.19 7.53
C HIS A 665 20.12 -17.47 6.81
N ASP A 666 19.75 -18.64 7.31
CA ASP A 666 20.15 -19.91 6.69
C ASP A 666 19.43 -20.13 5.36
N GLY A 667 18.16 -19.71 5.22
CA GLY A 667 17.44 -19.72 3.95
C GLY A 667 17.98 -18.73 2.90
N LEU A 668 18.57 -17.62 3.33
CA LEU A 668 19.19 -16.64 2.45
C LEU A 668 20.61 -17.01 2.03
N HIS A 669 21.39 -17.64 2.91
CA HIS A 669 22.83 -17.80 2.71
C HIS A 669 23.37 -19.22 2.75
N ASN A 670 22.68 -20.14 3.43
CA ASN A 670 23.13 -21.50 3.69
C ASN A 670 22.12 -22.54 3.20
N ARG A 671 21.23 -22.16 2.27
CA ARG A 671 20.04 -22.94 1.88
C ARG A 671 20.35 -24.38 1.44
N PRO A 672 21.34 -24.65 0.55
CA PRO A 672 21.70 -26.03 0.20
C PRO A 672 22.09 -26.89 1.42
N PHE A 673 22.71 -26.26 2.42
CA PHE A 673 23.06 -26.94 3.67
C PHE A 673 21.84 -27.16 4.58
N LEU A 674 21.01 -26.12 4.73
CA LEU A 674 19.78 -26.16 5.53
C LEU A 674 18.82 -27.24 5.02
N GLU A 675 18.56 -27.28 3.72
CA GLU A 675 17.69 -28.28 3.09
C GLU A 675 18.27 -29.69 3.22
N ALA A 676 19.55 -29.91 2.90
CA ALA A 676 20.16 -31.23 2.98
C ALA A 676 20.21 -31.79 4.41
N ILE A 677 20.44 -30.94 5.42
CA ILE A 677 20.50 -31.36 6.83
C ILE A 677 19.12 -31.63 7.44
N PHE A 678 18.08 -30.89 7.03
CA PHE A 678 16.71 -31.07 7.53
C PHE A 678 15.82 -31.93 6.63
N SER A 679 16.34 -32.46 5.53
CA SER A 679 15.71 -33.50 4.72
C SER A 679 15.50 -34.78 5.55
N ASP A 680 14.25 -35.18 5.74
CA ASP A 680 13.92 -36.43 6.46
C ASP A 680 14.47 -37.66 5.70
N PRO A 681 15.38 -38.47 6.29
CA PRO A 681 15.91 -39.67 5.67
C PRO A 681 14.95 -40.87 5.71
N ALA A 682 13.87 -40.81 6.49
CA ALA A 682 12.85 -41.86 6.54
C ALA A 682 11.74 -41.68 5.47
N GLU A 683 11.58 -40.48 4.92
CA GLU A 683 10.63 -40.21 3.84
C GLU A 683 11.23 -40.58 2.46
N THR A 684 10.41 -41.28 1.68
CA THR A 684 10.73 -41.80 0.35
C THR A 684 10.25 -40.90 -0.79
N ASP A 685 9.23 -40.08 -0.56
CA ASP A 685 8.79 -39.05 -1.50
C ASP A 685 9.70 -37.82 -1.38
N GLU A 686 10.56 -37.60 -2.38
CA GLU A 686 11.44 -36.42 -2.48
C GLU A 686 10.71 -35.09 -2.30
N LYS A 687 9.40 -35.01 -2.60
CA LYS A 687 8.61 -33.78 -2.41
C LYS A 687 8.28 -33.50 -0.95
N LYS A 688 8.27 -34.52 -0.09
CA LYS A 688 7.86 -34.44 1.31
C LYS A 688 9.02 -34.34 2.30
N LYS A 689 10.22 -34.74 1.91
CA LYS A 689 11.44 -34.68 2.75
C LYS A 689 11.69 -33.31 3.41
N LEU A 690 11.24 -32.22 2.78
CA LEU A 690 11.37 -30.84 3.29
C LEU A 690 10.06 -30.23 3.79
N GLU A 691 8.93 -30.96 3.75
CA GLU A 691 7.59 -30.44 4.09
C GLU A 691 7.58 -29.83 5.50
N MET A 692 8.18 -30.52 6.46
CA MET A 692 8.23 -30.07 7.85
C MET A 692 9.20 -28.88 8.09
N LEU A 693 10.24 -28.70 7.25
CA LEU A 693 11.08 -27.50 7.26
C LEU A 693 10.33 -26.29 6.71
N HIS A 694 9.58 -26.47 5.61
CA HIS A 694 8.72 -25.42 5.06
C HIS A 694 7.60 -25.02 6.03
N GLU A 695 7.02 -25.99 6.74
CA GLU A 695 5.99 -25.73 7.74
C GLU A 695 6.56 -25.00 8.96
N LEU A 696 7.73 -25.40 9.47
CA LEU A 696 8.44 -24.63 10.51
C LEU A 696 8.62 -23.17 10.10
N TYR A 697 9.02 -22.93 8.85
CA TYR A 697 9.20 -21.59 8.32
C TYR A 697 7.89 -20.79 8.26
N ARG A 698 6.83 -21.39 7.72
CA ARG A 698 5.50 -20.79 7.62
C ARG A 698 4.99 -20.35 9.00
N LEU A 699 5.03 -21.26 9.97
CA LEU A 699 4.57 -20.99 11.34
C LEU A 699 5.48 -19.95 12.03
N SER A 700 6.81 -20.07 11.89
CA SER A 700 7.76 -19.11 12.48
C SER A 700 7.53 -17.68 11.98
N CYS A 701 7.30 -17.48 10.68
CA CYS A 701 7.01 -16.15 10.13
C CYS A 701 5.69 -15.58 10.67
N VAL A 702 4.64 -16.39 10.79
CA VAL A 702 3.34 -15.97 11.33
C VAL A 702 3.48 -15.55 12.80
N LEU A 703 4.19 -16.35 13.62
CA LEU A 703 4.42 -16.01 15.02
C LEU A 703 5.33 -14.78 15.18
N PHE A 704 6.36 -14.64 14.34
CA PHE A 704 7.25 -13.49 14.34
C PHE A 704 6.52 -12.19 14.03
N HIS A 705 5.71 -12.15 12.97
CA HIS A 705 4.89 -10.98 12.63
C HIS A 705 3.81 -10.67 13.68
N TYR A 706 3.47 -11.62 14.56
CA TYR A 706 2.62 -11.38 15.72
C TYR A 706 3.39 -10.78 16.90
N VAL A 707 4.55 -11.37 17.24
CA VAL A 707 5.36 -11.06 18.42
C VAL A 707 6.17 -9.78 18.24
N CYS A 708 6.99 -9.66 17.19
CA CYS A 708 7.93 -8.55 16.96
C CYS A 708 7.29 -7.16 17.13
N PRO A 709 6.20 -6.78 16.41
CA PRO A 709 5.60 -5.46 16.59
C PRO A 709 4.96 -5.26 17.97
N ARG A 710 4.63 -6.34 18.69
CA ARG A 710 4.07 -6.29 20.04
C ARG A 710 5.13 -6.21 21.13
N GLU A 711 6.41 -6.51 20.88
CA GLU A 711 7.49 -6.26 21.85
C GLU A 711 7.62 -4.76 22.18
N TYR A 712 7.13 -3.90 21.29
CA TYR A 712 7.07 -2.44 21.43
C TYR A 712 5.69 -1.93 21.91
N GLY A 713 4.86 -2.79 22.51
CA GLY A 713 3.55 -2.48 23.07
C GLY A 713 2.43 -3.38 22.50
N ILE A 714 1.55 -3.89 23.38
CA ILE A 714 0.38 -4.69 22.97
C ILE A 714 -0.78 -3.73 22.71
N GLU A 715 -1.17 -2.99 23.75
CA GLU A 715 -2.24 -1.99 23.73
C GLU A 715 -1.79 -0.64 23.15
N LEU A 716 -2.74 0.19 22.73
CA LEU A 716 -2.45 1.48 22.09
C LEU A 716 -1.64 2.41 23.00
N GLU A 717 -2.05 2.58 24.26
CA GLU A 717 -1.35 3.40 25.27
C GLU A 717 0.10 2.94 25.49
N GLN A 718 0.34 1.61 25.49
CA GLN A 718 1.69 1.04 25.65
C GLN A 718 2.56 1.35 24.44
N LYS A 719 2.01 1.21 23.23
CA LYS A 719 2.69 1.52 21.97
C LYS A 719 3.07 2.98 21.87
N GLU A 720 2.16 3.87 22.24
CA GLU A 720 2.42 5.30 22.29
C GLU A 720 3.52 5.60 23.32
N ARG A 721 3.38 5.15 24.58
CA ARG A 721 4.37 5.40 25.65
C ARG A 721 5.76 4.88 25.32
N ILE A 722 5.89 3.64 24.82
CA ILE A 722 7.18 3.07 24.38
C ILE A 722 7.72 3.86 23.18
N GLY A 723 6.84 4.28 22.27
CA GLY A 723 7.11 5.27 21.22
C GLY A 723 7.73 6.55 21.75
N LEU A 724 7.08 7.18 22.75
CA LEU A 724 7.46 8.46 23.33
C LEU A 724 8.87 8.41 23.94
N LEU A 725 9.17 7.31 24.66
CA LEU A 725 10.45 7.10 25.33
C LEU A 725 11.60 6.72 24.37
N THR A 726 11.29 6.23 23.18
CA THR A 726 12.30 5.72 22.22
C THR A 726 12.55 6.67 21.04
N SER A 727 11.49 7.19 20.41
CA SER A 727 11.56 7.83 19.09
C SER A 727 11.15 9.30 19.06
N MET A 728 10.82 9.94 20.18
CA MET A 728 10.49 11.37 20.19
C MET A 728 11.61 12.32 19.76
N PRO A 729 12.91 12.08 20.06
CA PRO A 729 13.98 12.89 19.51
C PRO A 729 13.97 12.85 17.97
N LEU A 730 13.80 11.66 17.39
CA LEU A 730 13.70 11.46 15.95
C LEU A 730 12.44 12.13 15.37
N MET A 731 11.26 11.95 16.00
CA MET A 731 10.01 12.58 15.58
C MET A 731 10.15 14.12 15.53
N ARG A 732 10.72 14.73 16.57
CA ARG A 732 10.96 16.18 16.62
C ARG A 732 11.92 16.65 15.52
N ASN A 733 12.96 15.88 15.20
CA ASN A 733 13.89 16.22 14.10
C ASN A 733 13.24 15.99 12.71
N ILE A 734 12.32 15.04 12.56
CA ILE A 734 11.50 14.87 11.35
C ILE A 734 10.56 16.06 11.17
N VAL A 735 9.81 16.46 12.21
CA VAL A 735 8.96 17.67 12.20
C VAL A 735 9.78 18.90 11.79
N SER A 736 10.95 19.11 12.40
CA SER A 736 11.84 20.23 12.05
C SER A 736 12.34 20.18 10.59
N ASP A 737 12.61 19.00 10.03
CA ASP A 737 12.94 18.87 8.60
C ASP A 737 11.73 19.14 7.68
N LEU A 738 10.53 18.76 8.10
CA LEU A 738 9.29 19.06 7.37
C LEU A 738 8.92 20.55 7.43
N GLU A 739 9.24 21.25 8.53
CA GLU A 739 9.18 22.71 8.64
C GLU A 739 10.23 23.39 7.75
N ARG A 740 11.48 22.90 7.75
CA ARG A 740 12.55 23.42 6.87
C ARG A 740 12.26 23.23 5.38
N ALA A 741 11.42 22.26 5.01
CA ALA A 741 10.95 22.10 3.63
C ALA A 741 10.13 23.30 3.12
N GLU A 742 9.68 24.18 4.02
CA GLU A 742 9.02 25.43 3.66
C GLU A 742 9.98 26.47 3.07
N GLU A 743 11.24 26.46 3.49
CA GLU A 743 12.29 27.39 3.04
C GLU A 743 12.88 26.96 1.69
N GLY A 744 12.98 25.65 1.44
CA GLY A 744 13.62 25.11 0.23
C GLY A 744 13.46 23.60 0.05
N SER A 745 13.87 23.10 -1.11
CA SER A 745 13.89 21.66 -1.37
C SER A 745 15.00 20.97 -0.58
N LEU A 746 14.68 19.87 0.10
CA LEU A 746 15.63 19.08 0.89
C LEU A 746 15.36 17.58 0.81
N CYS A 747 16.38 16.78 1.14
CA CYS A 747 16.30 15.33 1.26
C CYS A 747 16.98 14.92 2.57
N SER A 748 16.22 14.39 3.54
CA SER A 748 16.78 13.94 4.83
C SER A 748 16.58 12.44 5.01
N LEU A 749 17.68 11.69 5.10
CA LEU A 749 17.65 10.23 5.17
C LEU A 749 18.22 9.75 6.50
N TYR A 750 17.48 8.92 7.23
CA TYR A 750 17.82 8.46 8.57
C TYR A 750 17.98 6.94 8.59
N PHE A 751 19.16 6.43 8.90
CA PHE A 751 19.42 5.00 9.02
C PHE A 751 19.43 4.57 10.49
N THR A 752 18.59 3.60 10.84
CA THR A 752 18.41 3.12 12.22
C THR A 752 18.10 1.62 12.29
N LYS A 753 17.68 1.16 13.47
CA LYS A 753 17.38 -0.23 13.82
C LYS A 753 15.89 -0.51 13.75
N GLU A 754 15.55 -1.79 13.79
CA GLU A 754 14.18 -2.29 13.83
C GLU A 754 13.32 -1.62 14.91
N SER A 755 13.86 -1.52 16.14
CA SER A 755 13.25 -0.86 17.29
C SER A 755 12.67 0.51 16.94
N HIS A 756 13.53 1.40 16.45
CA HIS A 756 13.18 2.78 16.09
C HIS A 756 12.14 2.87 14.98
N VAL A 757 12.12 1.94 14.02
CA VAL A 757 11.12 1.96 12.95
C VAL A 757 9.74 1.55 13.49
N HIS A 758 9.67 0.53 14.35
CA HIS A 758 8.42 0.15 15.02
C HIS A 758 7.92 1.22 15.98
N THR A 759 8.79 1.79 16.82
CA THR A 759 8.40 2.83 17.80
C THR A 759 8.04 4.16 17.14
N LEU A 760 8.69 4.52 16.03
CA LEU A 760 8.28 5.67 15.22
C LEU A 760 6.92 5.42 14.54
N LEU A 761 6.70 4.23 13.95
CA LEU A 761 5.41 3.89 13.34
C LEU A 761 4.28 3.91 14.36
N ASN A 762 4.51 3.39 15.57
CA ASN A 762 3.54 3.45 16.67
C ASN A 762 3.17 4.90 17.02
N LEU A 763 4.12 5.84 17.05
CA LEU A 763 3.83 7.26 17.25
C LEU A 763 3.02 7.85 16.09
N ILE A 764 3.38 7.59 14.83
CA ILE A 764 2.63 8.09 13.66
C ILE A 764 1.18 7.60 13.69
N LEU A 765 0.96 6.33 14.06
CA LEU A 765 -0.38 5.74 14.20
C LEU A 765 -1.17 6.32 15.38
N ALA A 766 -0.50 6.84 16.41
CA ALA A 766 -1.10 7.53 17.55
C ALA A 766 -1.27 9.06 17.33
N SER A 767 -0.85 9.61 16.18
CA SER A 767 -0.91 11.05 15.88
C SER A 767 -2.24 11.55 15.28
N ASP A 768 -3.34 10.78 15.36
CA ASP A 768 -4.66 11.12 14.76
C ASP A 768 -4.62 11.51 13.26
N LEU A 769 -3.63 10.99 12.52
CA LEU A 769 -3.52 11.18 11.08
C LEU A 769 -4.52 10.26 10.35
N PRO A 770 -5.12 10.67 9.22
CA PRO A 770 -6.02 9.83 8.43
C PRO A 770 -5.26 8.65 7.78
N ILE A 771 -5.23 7.52 8.49
CA ILE A 771 -4.63 6.26 8.02
C ILE A 771 -5.57 5.59 7.02
N VAL A 772 -5.05 5.29 5.83
CA VAL A 772 -5.80 4.60 4.75
C VAL A 772 -5.26 3.21 4.42
N MET A 773 -4.17 2.79 5.07
CA MET A 773 -3.61 1.46 4.91
C MET A 773 -4.39 0.45 5.78
N PRO A 774 -5.12 -0.52 5.19
CA PRO A 774 -6.07 -1.36 5.92
C PRO A 774 -5.41 -2.39 6.85
N ARG A 775 -4.13 -2.73 6.61
CA ARG A 775 -3.34 -3.63 7.45
C ARG A 775 -1.87 -3.24 7.35
N MET A 776 -1.18 -3.14 8.48
CA MET A 776 0.25 -2.85 8.47
C MET A 776 1.06 -3.99 7.83
N PRO A 777 2.07 -3.65 7.00
CA PRO A 777 3.05 -4.60 6.53
C PRO A 777 3.86 -5.28 7.66
N PRO A 778 4.41 -6.48 7.41
CA PRO A 778 5.62 -6.90 8.11
C PRO A 778 6.78 -5.97 7.75
N LEU A 779 7.62 -5.59 8.71
CA LEU A 779 8.71 -4.64 8.50
C LEU A 779 10.07 -5.34 8.45
N ASP A 780 10.50 -5.75 7.26
CA ASP A 780 11.78 -6.45 7.09
C ASP A 780 12.98 -5.53 6.81
N TYR A 781 14.17 -6.08 6.55
CA TYR A 781 15.42 -5.35 6.36
C TYR A 781 15.26 -4.28 5.28
N PHE A 782 15.83 -3.09 5.49
CA PHE A 782 15.62 -1.96 4.58
C PHE A 782 14.15 -1.48 4.44
N SER A 783 13.25 -1.87 5.35
CA SER A 783 11.95 -1.20 5.52
C SER A 783 12.13 0.29 5.66
N SER A 784 11.17 1.06 5.13
CA SER A 784 11.25 2.51 5.16
C SER A 784 9.90 3.17 5.41
N ILE A 785 9.93 4.25 6.19
CA ILE A 785 8.84 5.20 6.37
C ILE A 785 9.27 6.48 5.66
N THR A 786 8.56 6.89 4.62
CA THR A 786 8.87 8.08 3.80
C THR A 786 7.78 9.12 3.97
N PHE A 787 8.18 10.32 4.33
CA PHE A 787 7.38 11.54 4.35
C PHE A 787 7.71 12.34 3.08
N GLU A 788 6.73 12.55 2.20
CA GLU A 788 6.90 13.29 0.95
C GLU A 788 6.08 14.58 1.02
N VAL A 789 6.75 15.73 1.00
CA VAL A 789 6.11 17.06 1.00
C VAL A 789 5.93 17.51 -0.44
N PHE A 790 4.70 17.80 -0.83
CA PHE A 790 4.35 18.35 -2.13
C PHE A 790 3.92 19.81 -1.98
N GLU A 791 4.36 20.66 -2.90
CA GLU A 791 4.05 22.08 -2.95
C GLU A 791 3.32 22.39 -4.26
N LYS A 792 2.21 23.13 -4.16
CA LYS A 792 1.46 23.64 -5.31
C LYS A 792 2.09 24.93 -5.78
N THR A 793 2.54 24.94 -7.03
CA THR A 793 3.09 26.14 -7.67
C THR A 793 1.97 27.18 -7.79
N PRO A 794 2.15 28.45 -7.39
CA PRO A 794 1.09 29.45 -7.54
C PRO A 794 0.85 29.76 -9.03
N SER A 795 -0.40 29.69 -9.48
CA SER A 795 -0.80 30.10 -10.82
C SER A 795 -0.72 31.62 -10.96
N ASN A 796 0.13 32.12 -11.85
CA ASN A 796 0.39 33.55 -11.96
C ASN A 796 -0.69 34.27 -12.81
N THR A 797 -1.91 34.37 -12.29
CA THR A 797 -3.03 35.09 -12.92
C THR A 797 -2.98 36.58 -12.56
N GLY A 798 -2.14 37.32 -13.29
CA GLY A 798 -2.15 38.79 -13.26
C GLY A 798 -3.55 39.33 -13.58
N GLY A 799 -4.04 40.28 -12.76
CA GLY A 799 -5.42 40.74 -12.79
C GLY A 799 -5.83 41.34 -14.14
N ALA A 800 -6.72 40.65 -14.87
CA ALA A 800 -7.40 41.21 -16.02
C ALA A 800 -8.54 42.12 -15.54
N ASN A 801 -8.34 43.44 -15.65
CA ASN A 801 -9.38 44.43 -15.38
C ASN A 801 -10.64 44.16 -16.22
N SER A 802 -11.80 44.33 -15.60
CA SER A 802 -13.10 44.28 -16.28
C SER A 802 -13.21 45.39 -17.32
N THR A 803 -13.15 45.05 -18.61
CA THR A 803 -13.50 45.96 -19.70
C THR A 803 -15.02 46.10 -19.76
N THR A 804 -15.54 47.17 -19.16
CA THR A 804 -16.95 47.56 -19.25
C THR A 804 -17.31 47.95 -20.68
N ALA A 805 -18.38 47.35 -21.21
CA ALA A 805 -18.98 47.78 -22.46
C ALA A 805 -19.64 49.17 -22.28
N SER A 806 -19.29 50.13 -23.14
CA SER A 806 -19.87 51.48 -23.11
C SER A 806 -21.20 51.54 -23.86
N PRO A 807 -22.23 52.24 -23.33
CA PRO A 807 -23.25 52.90 -24.14
C PRO A 807 -22.82 54.35 -24.47
N ARG A 808 -23.44 54.90 -25.52
CA ARG A 808 -23.12 56.21 -26.14
C ARG A 808 -23.66 57.43 -25.35
N PRO A 809 -23.19 58.65 -25.64
CA PRO A 809 -23.27 59.78 -24.72
C PRO A 809 -24.56 60.62 -24.83
N SER A 810 -24.83 61.38 -23.78
CA SER A 810 -25.65 62.60 -23.84
C SER A 810 -25.08 63.68 -22.91
N HIS A 811 -25.34 64.95 -23.23
CA HIS A 811 -24.79 66.12 -22.54
C HIS A 811 -25.53 66.39 -21.21
N ASP A 812 -24.81 66.87 -20.19
CA ASP A 812 -25.03 68.24 -19.68
C ASP A 812 -23.95 68.69 -18.67
N ALA A 813 -23.88 69.99 -18.41
CA ALA A 813 -22.82 70.66 -17.63
C ALA A 813 -23.22 70.97 -16.18
N GLY A 814 -22.27 70.98 -15.24
CA GLY A 814 -22.57 71.37 -13.85
C GLY A 814 -21.39 71.40 -12.86
N SER A 815 -20.77 72.58 -12.72
CA SER A 815 -20.14 73.15 -11.51
C SER A 815 -19.39 72.29 -10.46
N ALA A 816 -18.09 72.61 -10.35
CA ALA A 816 -17.19 72.58 -9.19
C ALA A 816 -17.77 72.44 -7.76
N ALA A 817 -17.05 71.67 -6.93
CA ALA A 817 -16.59 72.07 -5.59
C ALA A 817 -15.36 71.21 -5.17
N ALA A 818 -14.34 71.83 -4.57
CA ALA A 818 -13.17 71.12 -4.04
C ALA A 818 -13.32 70.86 -2.53
N ALA A 819 -12.85 69.70 -2.06
CA ALA A 819 -12.67 69.42 -0.64
C ALA A 819 -11.45 68.50 -0.43
N GLU A 820 -10.46 68.98 0.33
CA GLU A 820 -9.25 68.25 0.67
C GLU A 820 -9.54 67.13 1.69
N ARG A 821 -8.83 66.00 1.61
CA ARG A 821 -8.54 65.15 2.79
C ARG A 821 -7.37 64.18 2.57
N ALA A 822 -6.36 64.38 3.43
CA ALA A 822 -5.26 63.53 3.91
C ALA A 822 -4.83 62.23 3.15
N PRO A 823 -3.51 61.97 3.03
CA PRO A 823 -2.99 60.70 2.52
C PRO A 823 -3.11 59.57 3.56
N SER A 824 -3.70 58.44 3.17
CA SER A 824 -3.69 57.19 3.94
C SER A 824 -2.49 56.31 3.53
N PRO A 825 -1.90 55.53 4.45
CA PRO A 825 -0.68 54.77 4.20
C PRO A 825 -0.90 53.56 3.27
N MET A 826 0.15 53.17 2.55
CA MET A 826 0.15 51.99 1.67
C MET A 826 -0.05 50.71 2.48
N SER A 827 -1.15 50.00 2.22
CA SER A 827 -1.35 48.62 2.68
C SER A 827 -0.63 47.67 1.73
N THR A 828 0.50 47.11 2.17
CA THR A 828 1.12 45.97 1.51
C THR A 828 0.31 44.71 1.82
N THR A 829 -0.43 44.20 0.83
CA THR A 829 -1.13 42.92 0.94
C THR A 829 -0.13 41.80 1.20
N PRO A 830 -0.31 40.94 2.22
CA PRO A 830 0.60 39.83 2.45
C PRO A 830 0.46 38.80 1.33
N ALA A 831 1.59 38.32 0.80
CA ALA A 831 1.60 37.26 -0.20
C ALA A 831 1.00 35.97 0.39
N THR A 832 0.07 35.34 -0.33
CA THR A 832 -0.55 34.07 0.06
C THR A 832 0.50 32.97 0.12
N ARG A 833 0.64 32.31 1.28
CA ARG A 833 1.55 31.15 1.49
C ARG A 833 1.20 30.05 0.47
N PRO A 834 2.18 29.41 -0.19
CA PRO A 834 1.90 28.35 -1.15
C PRO A 834 1.23 27.14 -0.49
N GLU A 835 0.27 26.53 -1.18
CA GLU A 835 -0.46 25.34 -0.71
C GLU A 835 0.49 24.14 -0.64
N ARG A 836 0.50 23.42 0.50
CA ARG A 836 1.41 22.29 0.74
C ARG A 836 0.67 21.09 1.32
N SER A 837 1.16 19.89 1.00
CA SER A 837 0.62 18.66 1.58
C SER A 837 1.68 17.61 1.84
N LEU A 838 1.46 16.82 2.88
CA LEU A 838 2.27 15.69 3.28
C LEU A 838 1.62 14.37 2.83
N LEU A 839 2.40 13.47 2.25
CA LEU A 839 2.06 12.07 2.07
C LEU A 839 3.02 11.19 2.88
N ILE A 840 2.50 10.31 3.73
CA ILE A 840 3.32 9.31 4.43
C ILE A 840 3.15 7.95 3.73
N THR A 841 4.26 7.28 3.44
CA THR A 841 4.28 5.96 2.81
C THR A 841 5.20 4.98 3.57
N VAL A 842 4.87 3.69 3.53
CA VAL A 842 5.64 2.61 4.17
C VAL A 842 6.03 1.55 3.14
N SER A 843 7.26 1.05 3.19
CA SER A 843 7.74 -0.12 2.47
C SER A 843 8.03 -1.27 3.44
N GLU A 844 7.64 -2.50 3.04
CA GLU A 844 7.95 -3.79 3.70
C GLU A 844 9.44 -4.09 3.78
N GLY A 845 10.28 -3.32 3.09
CA GLY A 845 11.70 -3.60 2.97
C GLY A 845 11.98 -4.72 1.97
N ALA A 846 13.13 -5.35 2.13
CA ALA A 846 13.69 -6.34 1.23
C ALA A 846 13.66 -7.72 1.89
N PHE A 847 12.50 -8.37 1.81
CA PHE A 847 12.35 -9.78 2.14
C PHE A 847 11.10 -10.37 1.48
N SER A 848 11.08 -11.69 1.29
CA SER A 848 9.93 -12.43 0.78
C SER A 848 9.38 -13.35 1.86
N SER A 849 8.05 -13.41 2.00
CA SER A 849 7.37 -14.21 3.03
C SER A 849 7.55 -15.73 2.94
N ASN A 850 8.37 -16.24 2.01
CA ASN A 850 8.59 -17.67 1.82
C ASN A 850 10.00 -18.02 1.28
N ILE A 851 11.06 -17.58 1.96
CA ILE A 851 12.45 -17.79 1.51
C ILE A 851 12.88 -19.26 1.38
N LEU A 852 12.21 -20.17 2.11
CA LEU A 852 12.47 -21.61 2.03
C LEU A 852 11.59 -22.33 1.01
N SER A 853 10.57 -21.71 0.41
CA SER A 853 9.81 -22.39 -0.64
C SER A 853 10.73 -22.84 -1.79
N ILE A 854 10.43 -24.04 -2.30
CA ILE A 854 11.13 -24.70 -3.42
C ILE A 854 11.32 -23.79 -4.67
N ASP A 855 10.50 -22.75 -4.83
CA ASP A 855 10.45 -21.90 -6.02
C ASP A 855 10.93 -20.44 -5.83
N LEU A 856 11.48 -20.07 -4.67
CA LEU A 856 12.04 -18.74 -4.40
C LEU A 856 13.54 -18.81 -4.05
N ASP A 857 14.40 -18.54 -5.02
CA ASP A 857 15.83 -18.33 -4.76
C ASP A 857 16.08 -17.19 -3.75
N ALA A 858 17.16 -17.29 -2.98
CA ALA A 858 17.54 -16.32 -1.95
C ALA A 858 17.58 -14.86 -2.45
N ARG A 859 17.90 -14.62 -3.73
CA ARG A 859 18.03 -13.28 -4.31
C ARG A 859 16.71 -12.59 -4.65
N HIS A 860 15.56 -13.22 -4.44
CA HIS A 860 14.28 -12.49 -4.36
C HIS A 860 14.19 -11.66 -3.08
N SER A 861 14.63 -12.24 -1.96
CA SER A 861 14.52 -11.68 -0.61
C SER A 861 15.53 -10.57 -0.32
N ILE A 862 16.16 -10.00 -1.35
CA ILE A 862 17.16 -8.92 -1.23
C ILE A 862 16.81 -7.68 -2.08
N HIS A 863 15.61 -7.66 -2.67
CA HIS A 863 15.08 -6.51 -3.40
C HIS A 863 14.03 -5.78 -2.54
N PRO A 864 14.24 -4.48 -2.24
CA PRO A 864 13.25 -3.69 -1.50
C PRO A 864 11.91 -3.59 -2.23
N LEU A 865 10.83 -3.84 -1.50
CA LEU A 865 9.46 -3.80 -2.02
C LEU A 865 8.97 -2.35 -2.18
N PRO A 866 8.07 -2.08 -3.15
CA PRO A 866 7.53 -0.74 -3.38
C PRO A 866 6.85 -0.14 -2.14
N ARG A 867 6.99 1.17 -1.98
CA ARG A 867 6.28 1.96 -0.96
C ARG A 867 4.77 1.92 -1.22
N ARG A 868 3.97 1.91 -0.14
CA ARG A 868 2.50 2.02 -0.15
C ARG A 868 2.07 3.19 0.72
N ALA A 869 1.02 3.91 0.31
CA ALA A 869 0.42 4.99 1.09
C ALA A 869 -0.04 4.50 2.47
N LEU A 870 0.46 5.16 3.52
CA LEU A 870 -0.02 5.02 4.90
C LEU A 870 -1.18 5.98 5.14
N THR A 871 -1.01 7.23 4.71
CA THR A 871 -2.01 8.30 4.72
C THR A 871 -2.46 8.65 3.31
N GLN A 872 -3.55 9.42 3.19
CA GLN A 872 -3.77 10.27 2.01
C GLN A 872 -2.82 11.48 2.03
N HIS A 873 -2.95 12.38 1.05
CA HIS A 873 -2.36 13.72 1.14
C HIS A 873 -3.08 14.52 2.23
N ILE A 874 -2.35 14.97 3.24
CA ILE A 874 -2.84 15.79 4.36
C ILE A 874 -2.28 17.20 4.18
N GLU A 875 -3.00 18.25 4.58
CA GLU A 875 -2.45 19.62 4.60
C GLU A 875 -1.21 19.66 5.52
N LEU A 876 -0.14 20.35 5.10
CA LEU A 876 1.15 20.26 5.79
C LEU A 876 1.07 20.80 7.23
N SER A 877 0.37 21.91 7.48
CA SER A 877 0.26 22.47 8.83
C SER A 877 -0.60 21.60 9.77
N GLU A 878 -1.67 20.98 9.28
CA GLU A 878 -2.46 19.98 10.02
C GLU A 878 -1.57 18.79 10.42
N ALA A 879 -0.81 18.24 9.46
CA ALA A 879 0.07 17.09 9.70
C ALA A 879 1.20 17.43 10.70
N LEU A 880 1.82 18.61 10.57
CA LEU A 880 2.82 19.10 11.52
C LEU A 880 2.24 19.26 12.92
N SER A 881 1.04 19.85 13.05
CA SER A 881 0.34 20.00 14.34
C SER A 881 0.08 18.64 15.00
N LYS A 882 -0.39 17.67 14.21
CA LYS A 882 -0.69 16.30 14.67
C LYS A 882 0.55 15.53 15.12
N LEU A 883 1.60 15.51 14.31
CA LEU A 883 2.89 14.88 14.67
C LEU A 883 3.55 15.57 15.89
N SER A 884 3.30 16.87 16.09
CA SER A 884 3.83 17.64 17.22
C SER A 884 3.02 17.52 18.51
N ALA A 885 1.77 17.05 18.47
CA ALA A 885 0.90 16.95 19.65
C ALA A 885 1.54 16.08 20.77
N HIS A 886 2.20 14.99 20.38
CA HIS A 886 2.98 14.14 21.29
C HIS A 886 4.09 14.91 22.05
N ALA A 887 4.61 16.01 21.50
CA ALA A 887 5.65 16.79 22.17
C ALA A 887 5.11 17.58 23.37
N LEU A 888 3.84 18.01 23.32
CA LEU A 888 3.14 18.74 24.39
C LEU A 888 2.78 17.80 25.55
N SER A 889 2.22 16.63 25.24
CA SER A 889 1.88 15.56 26.21
C SER A 889 3.07 15.15 27.11
N VAL A 890 4.29 15.19 26.56
CA VAL A 890 5.53 14.86 27.30
C VAL A 890 5.93 15.96 28.30
N GLU A 891 5.56 17.22 28.09
CA GLU A 891 5.88 18.30 29.04
C GLU A 891 4.97 18.24 30.28
N ASP A 892 3.68 17.99 30.09
CA ASP A 892 2.74 17.70 31.18
C ASP A 892 3.14 16.45 31.97
N SER A 893 3.52 15.37 31.27
CA SER A 893 4.01 14.13 31.89
C SER A 893 5.29 14.35 32.70
N LYS A 894 6.18 15.27 32.28
CA LYS A 894 7.38 15.65 33.04
C LYS A 894 7.09 16.52 34.26
N MET A 895 5.99 17.28 34.28
CA MET A 895 5.55 17.95 35.50
C MET A 895 5.04 16.95 36.55
N LEU A 896 4.37 15.87 36.12
CA LEU A 896 3.96 14.76 36.98
C LEU A 896 5.15 13.93 37.50
N ALA A 897 6.15 13.64 36.64
CA ALA A 897 7.31 12.83 37.00
C ALA A 897 8.29 13.50 38.01
N ARG A 898 8.19 14.82 38.24
CA ARG A 898 9.05 15.54 39.20
C ARG A 898 8.86 15.13 40.67
N GLY A 899 7.87 14.30 40.99
CA GLY A 899 7.70 13.70 42.31
C GLY A 899 8.55 12.43 42.56
N GLN A 900 9.06 11.78 41.52
CA GLN A 900 9.77 10.49 41.64
C GLN A 900 10.82 10.33 40.53
N ILE A 901 12.08 10.65 40.83
CA ILE A 901 13.35 10.05 40.34
C ILE A 901 14.49 10.85 40.99
N GLU A 902 15.22 10.24 41.92
CA GLU A 902 16.58 10.70 42.26
C GLU A 902 17.59 9.97 41.35
N GLY A 903 18.54 10.71 40.79
CA GLY A 903 19.81 10.12 40.33
C GLY A 903 19.95 9.69 38.87
N ALA A 904 19.92 10.62 37.92
CA ALA A 904 20.86 10.63 36.77
C ALA A 904 20.83 12.00 36.06
N ALA A 905 22.00 12.58 35.79
CA ALA A 905 22.09 13.93 35.21
C ALA A 905 21.66 13.98 33.74
N VAL A 906 20.75 14.89 33.42
CA VAL A 906 20.42 15.24 32.03
C VAL A 906 21.52 16.14 31.48
N PHE A 907 22.39 15.60 30.62
CA PHE A 907 23.30 16.39 29.81
C PHE A 907 22.51 17.12 28.71
N PHE A 908 22.28 18.42 28.89
CA PHE A 908 22.01 19.33 27.77
C PHE A 908 23.36 19.76 27.18
N GLY A 909 23.68 19.28 25.98
CA GLY A 909 24.90 19.67 25.28
C GLY A 909 24.69 20.96 24.50
N GLU A 910 25.25 22.07 25.00
CA GLU A 910 25.69 23.15 24.13
C GLU A 910 27.12 22.89 23.61
N LYS A 911 27.49 23.59 22.53
CA LYS A 911 28.66 23.32 21.70
C LYS A 911 29.98 23.40 22.47
N GLU A 912 30.81 22.37 22.37
CA GLU A 912 32.24 22.48 22.63
C GLU A 912 33.00 22.89 21.36
N ALA A 913 33.81 23.94 21.49
CA ALA A 913 34.94 24.26 20.63
C ALA A 913 36.20 24.33 21.51
N GLU A 914 37.37 24.14 20.90
CA GLU A 914 38.57 23.65 21.58
C GLU A 914 39.32 24.68 22.47
N SER A 915 40.16 24.11 23.35
CA SER A 915 41.46 24.61 23.85
C SER A 915 41.56 25.41 25.17
N GLU A 916 42.28 24.75 26.10
CA GLU A 916 43.30 25.20 27.07
C GLU A 916 43.29 26.57 27.81
N HIS A 917 43.60 26.45 29.11
CA HIS A 917 44.24 27.42 30.02
C HIS A 917 43.50 28.72 30.46
N GLY A 918 43.09 28.74 31.74
CA GLY A 918 43.57 29.77 32.67
C GLY A 918 42.59 30.83 33.22
N LEU A 919 42.45 30.82 34.55
CA LEU A 919 42.19 31.97 35.45
C LEU A 919 40.84 32.73 35.41
N LEU A 920 40.13 32.63 36.55
CA LEU A 920 39.16 33.60 37.13
C LEU A 920 39.88 34.90 37.60
N PRO A 921 39.22 35.98 38.14
CA PRO A 921 37.77 36.24 38.41
C PRO A 921 37.27 37.72 38.13
N VAL A 922 36.05 38.06 38.60
CA VAL A 922 35.64 39.34 39.31
C VAL A 922 34.56 40.30 38.68
N ASN A 923 33.37 40.27 39.30
CA ASN A 923 32.39 41.36 39.68
C ASN A 923 31.40 42.11 38.75
N LYS A 924 30.14 42.07 39.22
CA LYS A 924 29.16 43.16 39.56
C LYS A 924 28.66 44.15 38.49
N ALA A 925 27.33 44.22 38.34
CA ALA A 925 26.40 45.15 39.05
C ALA A 925 24.94 44.65 38.82
N SER A 926 24.05 44.48 39.82
CA SER A 926 23.10 45.46 40.40
C SER A 926 22.19 46.15 39.36
N PHE A 927 20.89 46.45 39.53
CA PHE A 927 19.90 46.50 40.63
C PHE A 927 18.47 46.49 39.98
N SER A 928 17.28 46.44 40.62
CA SER A 928 16.81 46.18 42.01
C SER A 928 15.25 46.14 42.04
N HIS A 929 14.65 45.26 42.87
CA HIS A 929 13.35 45.48 43.59
C HIS A 929 12.04 45.63 42.75
N SER A 930 10.83 45.30 43.22
CA SER A 930 10.36 44.57 44.42
C SER A 930 8.83 44.31 44.34
N GLN A 931 8.35 43.27 45.04
CA GLN A 931 7.17 43.19 45.95
C GLN A 931 5.95 44.15 45.79
N ALA A 932 4.70 43.80 46.16
CA ALA A 932 4.14 42.57 46.75
C ALA A 932 2.59 42.54 46.66
N SER A 933 2.03 41.42 47.12
CA SER A 933 0.61 41.06 47.29
C SER A 933 -0.19 41.82 48.37
N SER A 934 -1.51 41.93 48.14
CA SER A 934 -2.58 41.92 49.15
C SER A 934 -3.88 41.44 48.48
N VAL A 935 -4.53 40.29 48.79
CA VAL A 935 -5.09 39.73 50.05
C VAL A 935 -6.60 39.99 50.19
N GLN A 936 -7.38 38.88 50.22
CA GLN A 936 -8.74 38.66 50.76
C GLN A 936 -9.99 39.26 50.09
N GLY A 937 -11.09 38.47 50.11
CA GLY A 937 -12.46 38.87 49.78
C GLY A 937 -13.37 37.71 49.35
N GLU A 938 -14.11 37.10 50.27
CA GLU A 938 -15.02 35.97 50.00
C GLU A 938 -16.44 36.38 49.50
N VAL A 939 -17.00 35.51 48.64
CA VAL A 939 -18.41 35.05 48.58
C VAL A 939 -19.56 36.07 48.75
N THR A 940 -20.41 36.24 47.70
CA THR A 940 -21.86 35.90 47.79
C THR A 940 -22.63 35.96 46.45
N ALA A 941 -23.54 35.00 46.30
CA ALA A 941 -24.77 34.89 45.49
C ALA A 941 -25.11 35.84 44.31
N SER A 942 -25.37 35.19 43.16
CA SER A 942 -26.47 35.43 42.19
C SER A 942 -26.69 36.81 41.53
N SER A 943 -26.29 36.91 40.26
CA SER A 943 -27.18 37.37 39.17
C SER A 943 -26.65 36.87 37.82
N SER A 944 -27.53 36.38 36.94
CA SER A 944 -27.18 35.75 35.66
C SER A 944 -26.61 36.73 34.62
N PRO A 945 -25.50 36.41 33.92
CA PRO A 945 -25.07 37.10 32.70
C PRO A 945 -25.92 36.71 31.48
N PRO A 946 -25.88 37.48 30.38
CA PRO A 946 -26.86 37.40 29.30
C PRO A 946 -26.67 36.20 28.37
N THR A 947 -27.79 35.76 27.78
CA THR A 947 -27.82 34.71 26.75
C THR A 947 -27.09 35.15 25.47
N PRO A 948 -26.18 34.33 24.90
CA PRO A 948 -25.65 34.58 23.57
C PRO A 948 -26.76 34.46 22.51
N PRO A 949 -26.63 35.11 21.34
CA PRO A 949 -27.70 35.18 20.36
C PRO A 949 -28.05 33.80 19.80
N LYS A 950 -29.35 33.46 19.79
CA LYS A 950 -29.86 32.25 19.12
C LYS A 950 -29.59 32.35 17.61
N GLN A 951 -28.56 31.67 17.13
CA GLN A 951 -28.40 31.38 15.70
C GLN A 951 -29.58 30.52 15.23
N LYS A 952 -30.13 30.84 14.05
CA LYS A 952 -31.17 30.03 13.42
C LYS A 952 -30.52 28.75 12.88
N THR A 953 -30.74 27.63 13.55
CA THR A 953 -30.39 26.30 13.02
C THR A 953 -31.24 25.99 11.79
N SER A 954 -30.61 25.53 10.70
CA SER A 954 -31.31 25.06 9.52
C SER A 954 -31.97 23.70 9.80
N LYS A 955 -33.23 23.52 9.40
CA LYS A 955 -33.97 22.25 9.54
C LYS A 955 -33.16 21.11 8.90
N PRO A 956 -32.93 19.94 9.53
CA PRO A 956 -32.24 18.83 8.87
C PRO A 956 -33.02 18.27 7.66
N VAL A 957 -32.33 17.49 6.83
CA VAL A 957 -32.94 16.66 5.76
C VAL A 957 -32.75 15.20 6.13
N VAL A 958 -33.84 14.44 6.19
CA VAL A 958 -33.82 12.99 6.41
C VAL A 958 -34.09 12.32 5.07
N LEU A 959 -33.14 11.51 4.60
CA LEU A 959 -33.27 10.72 3.38
C LEU A 959 -33.46 9.25 3.77
N CYS A 960 -34.59 8.70 3.36
CA CYS A 960 -34.97 7.30 3.56
C CYS A 960 -35.09 6.60 2.20
N GLY A 961 -35.04 5.26 2.19
CA GLY A 961 -35.35 4.45 1.03
C GLY A 961 -34.45 3.22 0.90
N PRO A 962 -34.90 2.18 0.16
CA PRO A 962 -34.25 0.88 0.21
C PRO A 962 -32.77 0.88 -0.17
N SER A 963 -32.01 -0.09 0.35
CA SER A 963 -30.62 -0.29 -0.04
C SER A 963 -30.52 -0.62 -1.54
N GLY A 964 -29.81 0.22 -2.31
CA GLY A 964 -29.62 0.05 -3.76
C GLY A 964 -30.37 1.03 -4.65
N VAL A 965 -31.27 1.87 -4.11
CA VAL A 965 -32.09 2.82 -4.88
C VAL A 965 -31.35 4.08 -5.35
N GLY A 966 -30.07 4.25 -5.02
CA GLY A 966 -29.24 5.37 -5.51
C GLY A 966 -29.12 6.58 -4.58
N LYS A 967 -29.55 6.49 -3.31
CA LYS A 967 -29.46 7.58 -2.31
C LYS A 967 -28.09 8.26 -2.27
N SER A 968 -27.03 7.46 -2.13
CA SER A 968 -25.64 7.94 -2.09
C SER A 968 -25.20 8.64 -3.38
N THR A 969 -25.79 8.30 -4.53
CA THR A 969 -25.51 8.98 -5.81
C THR A 969 -26.15 10.37 -5.85
N LEU A 970 -27.38 10.50 -5.35
CA LEU A 970 -28.07 11.78 -5.21
C LEU A 970 -27.35 12.70 -4.21
N ILE A 971 -26.92 12.16 -3.07
CA ILE A 971 -26.14 12.88 -2.04
C ILE A 971 -24.78 13.34 -2.61
N LYS A 972 -24.01 12.45 -3.26
CA LYS A 972 -22.71 12.81 -3.87
C LYS A 972 -22.85 13.94 -4.90
N ARG A 973 -23.90 13.90 -5.73
CA ARG A 973 -24.18 14.94 -6.72
C ARG A 973 -24.57 16.27 -6.06
N LEU A 974 -25.30 16.22 -4.95
CA LEU A 974 -25.65 17.41 -4.17
C LEU A 974 -24.43 18.07 -3.53
N PHE A 975 -23.50 17.30 -2.93
CA PHE A 975 -22.27 17.86 -2.37
C PHE A 975 -21.29 18.36 -3.43
N ALA A 976 -21.27 17.75 -4.62
CA ALA A 976 -20.50 18.28 -5.74
C ALA A 976 -21.04 19.62 -6.27
N GLU A 977 -22.35 19.87 -6.16
CA GLU A 977 -22.97 21.12 -6.60
C GLU A 977 -23.05 22.19 -5.50
N PHE A 978 -23.16 21.79 -4.22
CA PHE A 978 -23.37 22.66 -3.06
C PHE A 978 -22.51 22.25 -1.83
N PRO A 979 -21.17 22.25 -1.94
CA PRO A 979 -20.26 21.77 -0.87
C PRO A 979 -20.33 22.60 0.43
N ASP A 980 -20.73 23.86 0.32
CA ASP A 980 -20.78 24.81 1.45
C ASP A 980 -22.18 24.98 2.06
N GLU A 981 -23.25 24.45 1.42
CA GLU A 981 -24.63 24.56 1.93
C GLU A 981 -25.08 23.33 2.75
N TYR A 982 -24.49 22.14 2.51
CA TYR A 982 -24.92 20.87 3.11
C TYR A 982 -23.76 20.04 3.65
N GLY A 983 -24.02 19.20 4.65
CA GLY A 983 -23.07 18.21 5.15
C GLY A 983 -23.75 16.91 5.56
N PHE A 984 -23.00 15.81 5.58
CA PHE A 984 -23.52 14.48 5.90
C PHE A 984 -23.34 14.14 7.38
N SER A 985 -24.41 13.72 8.05
CA SER A 985 -24.33 13.17 9.40
C SER A 985 -24.11 11.66 9.31
N VAL A 986 -22.89 11.21 9.62
CA VAL A 986 -22.53 9.79 9.58
C VAL A 986 -23.12 9.06 10.80
N SER A 987 -24.05 8.13 10.56
CA SER A 987 -24.69 7.33 11.61
C SER A 987 -23.79 6.18 12.07
N HIS A 988 -24.00 5.65 13.27
CA HIS A 988 -23.29 4.48 13.80
C HIS A 988 -24.04 3.18 13.43
N THR A 989 -23.32 2.05 13.34
CA THR A 989 -23.94 0.73 13.23
C THR A 989 -23.07 -0.39 13.79
N THR A 990 -23.68 -1.47 14.28
CA THR A 990 -23.00 -2.71 14.69
C THR A 990 -22.84 -3.73 13.55
N ARG A 991 -23.31 -3.41 12.34
CA ARG A 991 -23.14 -4.25 11.17
C ARG A 991 -21.68 -4.16 10.69
N ALA A 992 -21.07 -5.26 10.27
CA ALA A 992 -19.78 -5.19 9.56
C ALA A 992 -19.89 -4.37 8.23
N PRO A 993 -18.88 -3.57 7.84
CA PRO A 993 -18.86 -2.88 6.56
C PRO A 993 -18.96 -3.87 5.39
N ARG A 994 -19.72 -3.53 4.35
CA ARG A 994 -19.77 -4.31 3.09
C ARG A 994 -18.55 -3.99 2.22
N PRO A 995 -18.20 -4.87 1.25
CA PRO A 995 -17.21 -4.55 0.22
C PRO A 995 -17.51 -3.21 -0.46
N GLY A 996 -16.57 -2.26 -0.39
CA GLY A 996 -16.71 -0.91 -0.95
C GLY A 996 -17.34 0.13 0.00
N GLU A 997 -17.87 -0.25 1.16
CA GLU A 997 -18.22 0.70 2.21
C GLU A 997 -16.98 1.11 3.02
N ILE A 998 -16.81 2.42 3.21
CA ILE A 998 -15.70 3.05 3.93
C ILE A 998 -16.17 3.47 5.35
N PRO A 999 -15.52 3.00 6.43
CA PRO A 999 -15.75 3.45 7.80
C PRO A 999 -15.58 4.97 7.97
N GLY A 1000 -16.44 5.59 8.79
CA GLY A 1000 -16.43 7.04 9.01
C GLY A 1000 -16.96 7.87 7.83
N PHE A 1001 -17.25 7.27 6.67
CA PHE A 1001 -17.91 7.92 5.54
C PHE A 1001 -19.34 7.41 5.34
N HIS A 1002 -19.56 6.09 5.42
CA HIS A 1002 -20.88 5.48 5.27
C HIS A 1002 -21.57 5.31 6.62
N TYR A 1003 -20.86 4.70 7.57
CA TYR A 1003 -21.27 4.58 8.97
C TYR A 1003 -20.02 4.59 9.88
N HIS A 1004 -20.19 4.95 11.15
CA HIS A 1004 -19.27 4.57 12.22
C HIS A 1004 -19.59 3.10 12.60
N TYR A 1005 -18.77 2.19 12.09
CA TYR A 1005 -18.88 0.76 12.38
C TYR A 1005 -18.30 0.48 13.76
N VAL A 1006 -19.18 0.27 14.75
CA VAL A 1006 -18.84 0.11 16.17
C VAL A 1006 -19.17 -1.30 16.66
N SER A 1007 -18.53 -1.74 17.74
CA SER A 1007 -18.91 -3.02 18.35
C SER A 1007 -20.32 -2.94 18.96
N ARG A 1008 -20.98 -4.09 19.16
CA ARG A 1008 -22.29 -4.12 19.85
C ARG A 1008 -22.20 -3.57 21.27
N SER A 1009 -21.13 -3.90 22.00
CA SER A 1009 -20.87 -3.41 23.35
C SER A 1009 -20.69 -1.89 23.40
N GLU A 1010 -20.01 -1.32 22.40
CA GLU A 1010 -19.78 0.12 22.25
C GLU A 1010 -21.06 0.87 21.86
N PHE A 1011 -21.88 0.28 20.98
CA PHE A 1011 -23.19 0.82 20.66
C PHE A 1011 -24.12 0.82 21.88
N GLU A 1012 -24.15 -0.27 22.64
CA GLU A 1012 -24.96 -0.39 23.87
C GLU A 1012 -24.47 0.58 24.97
N ASP A 1013 -23.15 0.83 25.08
CA ASP A 1013 -22.58 1.88 25.95
C ASP A 1013 -23.01 3.30 25.52
N LEU A 1014 -22.97 3.63 24.21
CA LEU A 1014 -23.45 4.90 23.67
C LEU A 1014 -24.97 5.10 23.88
N VAL A 1015 -25.77 4.03 23.81
CA VAL A 1015 -27.20 4.05 24.20
C VAL A 1015 -27.34 4.35 25.69
N SER A 1016 -26.55 3.70 26.56
CA SER A 1016 -26.61 3.92 28.01
C SER A 1016 -26.26 5.36 28.42
N LYS A 1017 -25.40 6.02 27.63
CA LYS A 1017 -24.99 7.42 27.79
C LYS A 1017 -25.95 8.43 27.16
N GLY A 1018 -27.01 7.98 26.49
CA GLY A 1018 -27.99 8.86 25.83
C GLY A 1018 -27.42 9.63 24.63
N ALA A 1019 -26.38 9.12 23.97
CA ALA A 1019 -25.67 9.84 22.91
C ALA A 1019 -26.42 9.91 21.56
N PHE A 1020 -27.42 9.05 21.37
CA PHE A 1020 -28.17 8.90 20.13
C PHE A 1020 -29.39 9.83 20.02
N LEU A 1021 -29.54 10.47 18.86
CA LEU A 1021 -30.74 11.19 18.44
C LEU A 1021 -31.83 10.21 17.98
N GLU A 1022 -31.44 9.12 17.32
CA GLU A 1022 -32.28 7.96 17.10
C GLU A 1022 -31.41 6.70 17.11
N HIS A 1023 -31.98 5.56 17.51
CA HIS A 1023 -31.36 4.27 17.27
C HIS A 1023 -32.40 3.15 17.11
N ALA A 1024 -32.14 2.22 16.20
CA ALA A 1024 -33.00 1.08 15.88
C ALA A 1024 -32.19 -0.22 15.79
N THR A 1025 -32.83 -1.35 16.09
CA THR A 1025 -32.27 -2.69 15.85
C THR A 1025 -32.94 -3.30 14.64
N PHE A 1026 -32.16 -3.50 13.58
CA PHE A 1026 -32.67 -3.89 12.27
C PHE A 1026 -31.83 -5.02 11.64
N GLY A 1027 -32.52 -6.08 11.21
CA GLY A 1027 -31.90 -7.24 10.53
C GLY A 1027 -30.84 -7.99 11.34
N GLY A 1028 -30.80 -7.82 12.67
CA GLY A 1028 -29.83 -8.39 13.61
C GLY A 1028 -28.74 -7.42 14.10
N ASN A 1029 -28.67 -6.19 13.55
CA ASN A 1029 -27.65 -5.18 13.87
C ASN A 1029 -28.32 -3.91 14.40
N MET A 1030 -27.60 -3.12 15.20
CA MET A 1030 -28.08 -1.82 15.67
C MET A 1030 -27.59 -0.72 14.73
N TYR A 1031 -28.36 0.35 14.60
CA TYR A 1031 -28.07 1.55 13.82
C TYR A 1031 -28.51 2.76 14.64
N GLY A 1032 -27.83 3.91 14.52
CA GLY A 1032 -28.28 5.13 15.18
C GLY A 1032 -27.41 6.35 14.93
N THR A 1033 -28.03 7.50 14.81
CA THR A 1033 -27.38 8.78 14.54
C THR A 1033 -27.14 9.52 15.85
N THR A 1034 -25.93 9.96 16.16
CA THR A 1034 -25.65 10.68 17.41
C THR A 1034 -26.02 12.15 17.32
N ILE A 1035 -26.41 12.76 18.46
CA ILE A 1035 -26.67 14.21 18.54
C ILE A 1035 -25.43 15.00 18.11
N ALA A 1036 -24.24 14.53 18.55
CA ALA A 1036 -22.95 15.12 18.20
C ALA A 1036 -22.66 15.11 16.69
N ALA A 1037 -23.05 14.07 15.94
CA ALA A 1037 -22.85 14.01 14.48
C ALA A 1037 -23.67 15.08 13.74
N VAL A 1038 -24.91 15.31 14.16
CA VAL A 1038 -25.80 16.34 13.59
C VAL A 1038 -25.34 17.75 14.01
N GLU A 1039 -24.90 17.92 15.26
CA GLU A 1039 -24.35 19.18 15.74
C GLU A 1039 -23.02 19.56 15.08
N ALA A 1040 -22.14 18.60 14.77
CA ALA A 1040 -20.86 18.86 14.12
C ALA A 1040 -21.07 19.53 12.75
N VAL A 1041 -21.95 18.96 11.92
CA VAL A 1041 -22.35 19.55 10.62
C VAL A 1041 -22.98 20.93 10.80
N SER A 1042 -23.82 21.11 11.82
CA SER A 1042 -24.50 22.38 12.07
C SER A 1042 -23.55 23.50 12.54
N LYS A 1043 -22.45 23.14 13.22
CA LYS A 1043 -21.40 24.08 13.69
C LYS A 1043 -20.38 24.41 12.60
N GLU A 1044 -20.24 23.56 11.59
CA GLU A 1044 -19.38 23.81 10.43
C GLU A 1044 -20.06 24.80 9.46
N ALA A 1045 -19.75 26.10 9.64
CA ALA A 1045 -20.22 27.21 8.80
C ALA A 1045 -21.75 27.40 8.64
N GLY A 1046 -22.57 26.66 9.39
CA GLY A 1046 -24.04 26.72 9.32
C GLY A 1046 -24.66 25.82 8.25
N LYS A 1047 -23.93 24.79 7.78
CA LYS A 1047 -24.40 23.80 6.81
C LYS A 1047 -25.67 23.08 7.28
N ARG A 1048 -26.52 22.71 6.31
CA ARG A 1048 -27.73 21.91 6.56
C ARG A 1048 -27.40 20.43 6.59
N ALA A 1049 -27.64 19.78 7.72
CA ALA A 1049 -27.35 18.36 7.91
C ALA A 1049 -28.28 17.45 7.07
N ILE A 1050 -27.68 16.45 6.42
CA ILE A 1050 -28.36 15.36 5.71
C ILE A 1050 -28.11 14.06 6.48
N LEU A 1051 -29.18 13.35 6.83
CA LEU A 1051 -29.18 12.10 7.59
C LEU A 1051 -29.73 10.99 6.69
N ASP A 1052 -29.00 9.89 6.49
CA ASP A 1052 -29.49 8.69 5.78
C ASP A 1052 -30.05 7.71 6.83
N ILE A 1053 -31.38 7.67 6.97
CA ILE A 1053 -32.10 6.96 8.04
C ILE A 1053 -33.15 6.04 7.42
N ASP A 1054 -33.30 4.82 7.97
CA ASP A 1054 -34.33 3.88 7.54
C ASP A 1054 -35.75 4.25 8.02
N ALA A 1055 -36.75 3.48 7.54
CA ALA A 1055 -38.15 3.66 7.89
C ALA A 1055 -38.45 3.58 9.41
N GLN A 1056 -37.65 2.83 10.18
CA GLN A 1056 -37.82 2.69 11.62
C GLN A 1056 -37.20 3.87 12.38
N GLY A 1057 -36.01 4.34 11.97
CA GLY A 1057 -35.42 5.58 12.48
C GLY A 1057 -36.28 6.81 12.14
N VAL A 1058 -36.94 6.85 10.97
CA VAL A 1058 -37.94 7.89 10.63
C VAL A 1058 -39.12 7.87 11.61
N LYS A 1059 -39.66 6.68 11.95
CA LYS A 1059 -40.72 6.55 12.98
C LYS A 1059 -40.26 7.07 14.34
N LEU A 1060 -39.04 6.74 14.76
CA LEU A 1060 -38.46 7.19 16.03
C LEU A 1060 -38.20 8.71 16.05
N LEU A 1061 -37.68 9.29 14.97
CA LEU A 1061 -37.44 10.72 14.86
C LEU A 1061 -38.75 11.51 14.90
N LYS A 1062 -39.80 11.02 14.21
CA LYS A 1062 -41.15 11.60 14.27
C LYS A 1062 -41.80 11.47 15.65
N ALA A 1063 -41.57 10.38 16.38
CA ALA A 1063 -42.13 10.18 17.72
C ALA A 1063 -41.41 10.99 18.82
N ASN A 1064 -40.08 11.01 18.80
CA ASN A 1064 -39.25 11.49 19.93
C ASN A 1064 -38.62 12.87 19.68
N HIS A 1065 -38.40 13.25 18.42
CA HIS A 1065 -37.63 14.46 18.04
C HIS A 1065 -38.37 15.38 17.05
N ALA A 1066 -39.71 15.39 17.10
CA ALA A 1066 -40.57 16.23 16.26
C ALA A 1066 -40.21 17.74 16.30
N HIS A 1067 -39.59 18.22 17.39
CA HIS A 1067 -39.12 19.59 17.54
C HIS A 1067 -37.97 20.00 16.60
N LEU A 1068 -37.30 19.04 15.95
CA LEU A 1068 -36.28 19.32 14.94
C LEU A 1068 -36.86 19.75 13.59
N ASP A 1069 -38.15 19.50 13.35
CA ASP A 1069 -38.88 19.85 12.13
C ASP A 1069 -38.10 19.52 10.82
N PRO A 1070 -37.69 18.24 10.61
CA PRO A 1070 -36.88 17.83 9.45
C PRO A 1070 -37.72 17.77 8.17
N LEU A 1071 -37.05 17.89 7.02
CA LEU A 1071 -37.62 17.52 5.72
C LEU A 1071 -37.37 16.02 5.45
N TYR A 1072 -38.43 15.22 5.37
CA TYR A 1072 -38.39 13.78 5.13
C TYR A 1072 -38.56 13.46 3.64
N LEU A 1073 -37.56 12.82 3.04
CA LEU A 1073 -37.54 12.44 1.63
C LEU A 1073 -37.41 10.92 1.48
N PHE A 1074 -38.26 10.29 0.67
CA PHE A 1074 -38.14 8.86 0.36
C PHE A 1074 -37.66 8.64 -1.06
N VAL A 1075 -36.57 7.90 -1.25
CA VAL A 1075 -36.09 7.51 -2.59
C VAL A 1075 -36.62 6.12 -2.92
N SER A 1076 -37.59 6.06 -3.82
CA SER A 1076 -38.21 4.81 -4.28
C SER A 1076 -37.48 4.25 -5.50
N PRO A 1077 -37.33 2.93 -5.66
CA PRO A 1077 -37.14 2.36 -6.98
C PRO A 1077 -38.43 2.54 -7.81
N PRO A 1078 -38.38 2.46 -9.15
CA PRO A 1078 -39.59 2.52 -9.97
C PRO A 1078 -40.50 1.30 -9.77
N LYS A 1079 -39.91 0.12 -9.55
CA LYS A 1079 -40.58 -1.15 -9.21
C LYS A 1079 -39.63 -2.03 -8.39
N LEU A 1080 -40.17 -2.97 -7.62
CA LEU A 1080 -39.35 -3.95 -6.87
C LEU A 1080 -38.54 -4.85 -7.81
N ALA A 1081 -39.10 -5.26 -8.95
CA ALA A 1081 -38.40 -5.99 -10.01
C ALA A 1081 -37.15 -5.22 -10.52
N ALA A 1082 -37.27 -3.90 -10.73
CA ALA A 1082 -36.13 -3.09 -11.16
C ALA A 1082 -35.04 -2.97 -10.08
N LEU A 1083 -35.39 -3.09 -8.79
CA LEU A 1083 -34.41 -3.18 -7.70
C LEU A 1083 -33.74 -4.56 -7.65
N TYR A 1084 -34.50 -5.64 -7.88
CA TYR A 1084 -33.97 -7.01 -7.96
C TYR A 1084 -32.93 -7.16 -9.06
N GLU A 1085 -33.22 -6.71 -10.28
CA GLU A 1085 -32.26 -6.68 -11.39
C GLU A 1085 -31.02 -5.84 -11.06
N ARG A 1086 -31.19 -4.66 -10.44
CA ARG A 1086 -30.08 -3.81 -9.97
C ARG A 1086 -29.25 -4.43 -8.83
N LEU A 1087 -29.80 -5.40 -8.09
CA LEU A 1087 -29.09 -6.14 -7.03
C LEU A 1087 -28.33 -7.34 -7.62
N LYS A 1088 -28.96 -8.10 -8.53
CA LYS A 1088 -28.33 -9.22 -9.24
C LYS A 1088 -27.14 -8.78 -10.10
N ASN A 1089 -27.33 -7.76 -10.94
CA ASN A 1089 -26.31 -7.27 -11.88
C ASN A 1089 -25.06 -6.68 -11.22
N ARG A 1090 -25.00 -6.59 -9.88
CA ARG A 1090 -23.79 -6.19 -9.14
C ARG A 1090 -22.82 -7.36 -8.91
N GLY A 1091 -23.29 -8.61 -8.92
CA GLY A 1091 -22.43 -9.81 -8.78
C GLY A 1091 -21.71 -9.96 -7.42
N THR A 1092 -22.03 -9.15 -6.41
CA THR A 1092 -21.35 -9.13 -5.09
C THR A 1092 -22.19 -9.67 -3.93
N GLU A 1093 -23.34 -10.30 -4.22
CA GLU A 1093 -24.36 -10.64 -3.22
C GLU A 1093 -24.80 -12.10 -3.38
N THR A 1094 -24.98 -12.84 -2.28
CA THR A 1094 -25.58 -14.18 -2.33
C THR A 1094 -27.09 -14.10 -2.52
N PRO A 1095 -27.77 -15.16 -3.02
CA PRO A 1095 -29.22 -15.21 -3.12
C PRO A 1095 -29.95 -14.86 -1.82
N GLU A 1096 -29.43 -15.29 -0.66
CA GLU A 1096 -29.99 -14.96 0.66
C GLU A 1096 -29.88 -13.47 0.98
N SER A 1097 -28.77 -12.83 0.62
CA SER A 1097 -28.57 -11.38 0.78
C SER A 1097 -29.55 -10.59 -0.10
N VAL A 1098 -29.75 -11.03 -1.35
CA VAL A 1098 -30.69 -10.43 -2.30
C VAL A 1098 -32.13 -10.55 -1.79
N LEU A 1099 -32.58 -11.76 -1.41
CA LEU A 1099 -33.92 -12.00 -0.86
C LEU A 1099 -34.18 -11.17 0.41
N LYS A 1100 -33.20 -11.11 1.33
CA LYS A 1100 -33.31 -10.31 2.55
C LYS A 1100 -33.49 -8.83 2.21
N ARG A 1101 -32.72 -8.29 1.25
CA ARG A 1101 -32.83 -6.88 0.81
C ARG A 1101 -34.14 -6.57 0.09
N LEU A 1102 -34.65 -7.46 -0.74
CA LEU A 1102 -35.96 -7.28 -1.38
C LEU A 1102 -37.10 -7.27 -0.36
N SER A 1103 -37.06 -8.18 0.61
CA SER A 1103 -38.07 -8.26 1.68
C SER A 1103 -38.11 -6.97 2.50
N MET A 1104 -36.94 -6.38 2.78
CA MET A 1104 -36.83 -5.07 3.42
C MET A 1104 -37.34 -3.94 2.52
N ALA A 1105 -36.98 -3.95 1.24
CA ALA A 1105 -37.38 -2.92 0.29
C ALA A 1105 -38.89 -2.84 0.11
N ALA A 1106 -39.57 -4.00 0.04
CA ALA A 1106 -41.03 -4.08 0.02
C ALA A 1106 -41.64 -3.46 1.30
N GLY A 1107 -41.09 -3.77 2.48
CA GLY A 1107 -41.53 -3.17 3.75
C GLY A 1107 -41.33 -1.65 3.84
N GLU A 1108 -40.21 -1.13 3.34
CA GLU A 1108 -39.96 0.31 3.24
C GLU A 1108 -40.90 1.00 2.24
N MET A 1109 -41.17 0.37 1.09
CA MET A 1109 -42.10 0.87 0.07
C MET A 1109 -43.56 0.83 0.56
N ALA A 1110 -43.96 -0.19 1.32
CA ALA A 1110 -45.25 -0.24 2.01
C ALA A 1110 -45.38 0.90 3.02
N TYR A 1111 -44.37 1.12 3.88
CA TYR A 1111 -44.36 2.24 4.82
C TYR A 1111 -44.43 3.61 4.12
N ALA A 1112 -43.81 3.76 2.94
CA ALA A 1112 -43.93 4.98 2.14
C ALA A 1112 -45.32 5.18 1.50
N ARG A 1113 -46.15 4.13 1.39
CA ARG A 1113 -47.54 4.19 0.90
C ARG A 1113 -48.58 4.30 2.02
N GLU A 1114 -48.25 3.83 3.23
CA GLU A 1114 -49.08 3.96 4.45
C GLU A 1114 -49.54 5.43 4.69
N ASP A 1115 -50.70 5.60 5.33
CA ASP A 1115 -51.39 6.89 5.55
C ASP A 1115 -51.51 7.77 4.29
N GLY A 1116 -51.71 7.15 3.12
CA GLY A 1116 -51.88 7.85 1.84
C GLY A 1116 -50.61 8.58 1.38
N GLY A 1117 -49.43 8.08 1.75
CA GLY A 1117 -48.13 8.66 1.38
C GLY A 1117 -47.59 9.72 2.33
N ARG A 1118 -48.32 10.06 3.40
CA ARG A 1118 -47.97 11.15 4.35
C ARG A 1118 -46.78 10.84 5.27
N ASN A 1119 -46.23 9.64 5.20
CA ASN A 1119 -45.04 9.27 5.97
C ASN A 1119 -43.77 10.02 5.50
N PHE A 1120 -43.76 10.63 4.30
CA PHE A 1120 -42.67 11.44 3.79
C PHE A 1120 -43.21 12.71 3.11
N ASP A 1121 -42.43 13.80 3.14
CA ASP A 1121 -42.84 15.08 2.54
C ASP A 1121 -42.72 15.06 1.00
N VAL A 1122 -41.75 14.30 0.46
CA VAL A 1122 -41.58 14.06 -0.98
C VAL A 1122 -41.08 12.64 -1.25
N VAL A 1123 -41.65 11.98 -2.26
CA VAL A 1123 -41.16 10.73 -2.82
C VAL A 1123 -40.40 11.00 -4.14
N VAL A 1124 -39.14 10.57 -4.21
CA VAL A 1124 -38.28 10.66 -5.40
C VAL A 1124 -38.18 9.27 -6.03
N VAL A 1125 -38.83 9.05 -7.17
CA VAL A 1125 -38.71 7.79 -7.93
C VAL A 1125 -37.44 7.84 -8.78
N ASN A 1126 -36.49 6.94 -8.51
CA ASN A 1126 -35.21 6.86 -9.23
C ASN A 1126 -35.23 5.84 -10.36
N ASP A 1127 -36.03 6.15 -11.38
CA ASP A 1127 -36.02 5.54 -12.71
C ASP A 1127 -34.85 6.08 -13.55
N ASP A 1128 -34.75 7.40 -13.66
CA ASP A 1128 -33.71 8.17 -14.35
C ASP A 1128 -33.00 9.09 -13.35
N LEU A 1129 -31.67 9.08 -13.37
CA LEU A 1129 -30.84 9.75 -12.36
C LEU A 1129 -30.87 11.28 -12.49
N ASP A 1130 -30.98 11.82 -13.70
CA ASP A 1130 -31.05 13.26 -13.92
C ASP A 1130 -32.39 13.81 -13.45
N ARG A 1131 -33.50 13.19 -13.87
CA ARG A 1131 -34.86 13.50 -13.43
C ARG A 1131 -35.00 13.39 -11.90
N ALA A 1132 -34.55 12.28 -11.32
CA ALA A 1132 -34.58 12.06 -9.88
C ALA A 1132 -33.77 13.12 -9.12
N TYR A 1133 -32.58 13.49 -9.61
CA TYR A 1133 -31.78 14.54 -9.01
C TYR A 1133 -32.43 15.92 -9.10
N GLN A 1134 -33.09 16.28 -10.21
CA GLN A 1134 -33.81 17.56 -10.30
C GLN A 1134 -35.00 17.63 -9.33
N VAL A 1135 -35.73 16.53 -9.13
CA VAL A 1135 -36.82 16.47 -8.13
C VAL A 1135 -36.26 16.57 -6.71
N PHE A 1136 -35.24 15.78 -6.38
CA PHE A 1136 -34.53 15.80 -5.10
C PHE A 1136 -33.97 17.20 -4.75
N LYS A 1137 -33.33 17.86 -5.72
CA LYS A 1137 -32.78 19.21 -5.58
C LYS A 1137 -33.87 20.26 -5.34
N LYS A 1138 -34.99 20.21 -6.06
CA LYS A 1138 -36.14 21.12 -5.84
C LYS A 1138 -36.73 20.94 -4.44
N ALA A 1139 -36.95 19.68 -4.03
CA ALA A 1139 -37.47 19.32 -2.72
C ALA A 1139 -36.57 19.86 -1.59
N ILE A 1140 -35.27 19.59 -1.64
CA ILE A 1140 -34.31 20.05 -0.62
C ILE A 1140 -34.24 21.57 -0.56
N ARG A 1141 -34.22 22.27 -1.71
CA ARG A 1141 -34.11 23.74 -1.74
C ARG A 1141 -35.42 24.48 -1.43
N GLY A 1142 -36.53 23.78 -1.19
CA GLY A 1142 -37.82 24.40 -0.85
C GLY A 1142 -38.44 25.24 -1.98
N VAL A 1143 -37.98 25.04 -3.23
CA VAL A 1143 -38.52 25.76 -4.40
C VAL A 1143 -39.78 25.03 -4.84
N GLY A 1144 -40.93 25.68 -4.67
CA GLY A 1144 -42.29 25.15 -4.81
C GLY A 1144 -42.43 23.97 -5.79
N VAL A 1145 -42.46 22.76 -5.22
CA VAL A 1145 -42.88 21.56 -5.94
C VAL A 1145 -44.41 21.64 -6.04
N GLN A 1146 -44.93 22.06 -7.20
CA GLN A 1146 -46.33 21.81 -7.53
C GLN A 1146 -46.58 20.30 -7.44
N GLU A 1147 -47.75 19.91 -6.94
CA GLU A 1147 -48.13 18.53 -6.67
C GLU A 1147 -47.86 17.60 -7.87
N VAL A 1148 -46.79 16.82 -7.81
CA VAL A 1148 -46.52 15.73 -8.76
C VAL A 1148 -46.83 14.41 -8.05
N GLY A 1149 -48.02 13.89 -8.31
CA GLY A 1149 -48.39 12.51 -7.99
C GLY A 1149 -48.89 12.28 -6.57
N SER A 1150 -50.13 12.69 -6.28
CA SER A 1150 -50.93 11.99 -5.27
C SER A 1150 -50.99 10.50 -5.63
N VAL A 1151 -50.81 9.61 -4.64
CA VAL A 1151 -50.97 8.16 -4.83
C VAL A 1151 -52.47 7.82 -4.87
N ASN A 1152 -53.14 8.20 -5.96
CA ASN A 1152 -54.44 7.69 -6.39
C ASN A 1152 -54.62 8.00 -7.89
N GLY A 1153 -54.98 6.99 -8.67
CA GLY A 1153 -54.99 7.09 -10.13
C GLY A 1153 -56.16 7.88 -10.71
N SER A 1154 -55.98 8.36 -11.93
CA SER A 1154 -57.07 8.73 -12.84
C SER A 1154 -56.73 8.18 -14.24
N GLU A 1155 -57.69 7.49 -14.84
CA GLU A 1155 -57.52 6.74 -16.08
C GLU A 1155 -57.46 7.65 -17.31
N GLU A 1156 -56.62 7.32 -18.29
CA GLU A 1156 -56.96 7.63 -19.69
C GLU A 1156 -56.48 6.55 -20.69
N LYS A 1157 -57.31 5.50 -20.77
CA LYS A 1157 -57.66 4.70 -21.96
C LYS A 1157 -56.54 4.34 -22.96
N GLY A 1158 -55.96 3.15 -22.78
CA GLY A 1158 -55.24 2.41 -23.82
C GLY A 1158 -55.16 0.91 -23.52
N GLU A 1159 -56.06 0.13 -24.14
CA GLU A 1159 -56.11 -1.35 -24.23
C GLU A 1159 -55.97 -2.21 -22.96
N LYS A 1160 -56.98 -3.05 -22.70
CA LYS A 1160 -57.00 -4.02 -21.60
C LYS A 1160 -56.01 -5.17 -21.85
N GLY A 1161 -54.89 -5.16 -21.14
CA GLY A 1161 -54.18 -6.36 -20.72
C GLY A 1161 -54.25 -6.48 -19.19
N ASP A 1162 -54.42 -7.69 -18.67
CA ASP A 1162 -54.50 -7.94 -17.22
C ASP A 1162 -53.18 -7.55 -16.53
N ALA A 1163 -53.17 -6.39 -15.86
CA ALA A 1163 -52.06 -5.94 -15.03
C ALA A 1163 -52.30 -6.38 -13.58
N MET A 1164 -51.40 -7.21 -13.06
CA MET A 1164 -51.43 -7.65 -11.66
C MET A 1164 -51.40 -6.46 -10.68
N PRO A 1165 -52.12 -6.52 -9.54
CA PRO A 1165 -51.95 -5.59 -8.44
C PRO A 1165 -50.49 -5.47 -8.00
N VAL A 1166 -50.08 -4.27 -7.57
CA VAL A 1166 -48.68 -3.99 -7.19
C VAL A 1166 -48.20 -4.90 -6.05
N GLU A 1167 -49.09 -5.28 -5.13
CA GLU A 1167 -48.78 -6.23 -4.04
C GLU A 1167 -48.58 -7.67 -4.56
N GLU A 1168 -49.26 -8.08 -5.64
CA GLU A 1168 -49.02 -9.37 -6.30
C GLU A 1168 -47.72 -9.35 -7.12
N GLU A 1169 -47.38 -8.24 -7.77
CA GLU A 1169 -46.09 -8.06 -8.47
C GLU A 1169 -44.92 -8.09 -7.47
N GLU A 1170 -45.04 -7.40 -6.33
CA GLU A 1170 -44.04 -7.42 -5.26
C GLU A 1170 -43.93 -8.81 -4.60
N GLY A 1171 -45.06 -9.51 -4.40
CA GLY A 1171 -45.10 -10.89 -3.92
C GLY A 1171 -44.42 -11.87 -4.87
N SER A 1172 -44.69 -11.78 -6.18
CA SER A 1172 -44.09 -12.64 -7.21
C SER A 1172 -42.56 -12.51 -7.28
N VAL A 1173 -42.02 -11.29 -7.19
CA VAL A 1173 -40.56 -11.05 -7.16
C VAL A 1173 -39.92 -11.63 -5.88
N LEU A 1174 -40.61 -11.58 -4.74
CA LEU A 1174 -40.14 -12.19 -3.49
C LEU A 1174 -40.18 -13.71 -3.54
N GLU A 1175 -41.18 -14.30 -4.18
CA GLU A 1175 -41.29 -15.76 -4.36
C GLU A 1175 -40.24 -16.30 -5.34
N GLN A 1176 -39.97 -15.57 -6.43
CA GLN A 1176 -38.85 -15.86 -7.33
C GLN A 1176 -37.50 -15.85 -6.58
N ALA A 1177 -37.24 -14.82 -5.77
CA ALA A 1177 -36.01 -14.74 -4.97
C ALA A 1177 -35.92 -15.80 -3.85
N ARG A 1178 -37.05 -16.32 -3.33
CA ARG A 1178 -37.07 -17.46 -2.40
C ARG A 1178 -36.67 -18.75 -3.10
N LYS A 1179 -37.24 -19.01 -4.28
CA LYS A 1179 -36.93 -20.20 -5.06
C LYS A 1179 -35.44 -20.28 -5.40
N GLU A 1180 -34.82 -19.16 -5.76
CA GLU A 1180 -33.37 -19.12 -6.03
C GLU A 1180 -32.50 -19.42 -4.78
N VAL A 1181 -32.96 -19.11 -3.57
CA VAL A 1181 -32.31 -19.52 -2.32
C VAL A 1181 -32.48 -21.01 -2.05
N GLU A 1182 -33.62 -21.60 -2.40
CA GLU A 1182 -33.87 -23.03 -2.27
C GLU A 1182 -33.04 -23.83 -3.30
N ASP A 1183 -33.01 -23.39 -4.55
CA ASP A 1183 -32.21 -23.98 -5.63
C ASP A 1183 -30.69 -23.90 -5.32
N ALA A 1184 -30.22 -22.77 -4.76
CA ALA A 1184 -28.83 -22.62 -4.31
C ALA A 1184 -28.45 -23.60 -3.18
N LYS A 1185 -29.34 -23.81 -2.20
CA LYS A 1185 -29.13 -24.75 -1.09
C LYS A 1185 -29.27 -26.22 -1.49
N ALA A 1186 -30.04 -26.52 -2.53
CA ALA A 1186 -30.10 -27.85 -3.13
C ALA A 1186 -28.83 -28.18 -3.94
N SER A 1187 -28.01 -27.16 -4.26
CA SER A 1187 -26.79 -27.26 -5.06
C SER A 1187 -25.50 -27.20 -4.21
N SER A 1188 -25.61 -27.11 -2.88
CA SER A 1188 -24.51 -27.02 -1.90
C SER A 1188 -24.42 -28.24 -0.99
#